data_AF-A0A969DKP8-F1
#
_entry.id   AF-A0A969DKP8-F1
#
_cell.length_a   1.000
_cell.length_b   1.000
_cell.length_c   1.000
_cell.angle_alpha   90.00
_cell.angle_beta   90.00
_cell.angle_gamma   90.00
#
_symmetry.space_group_name_H-M   'P 1'
#
loop_
_entity.id
_entity.type
_entity.pdbx_description
1 polymer ?
#
loop_
_entity_poly.entity_id
_entity_poly.type
_entity_poly.pdbx_seq_one_letter_code
_entity_poly.pdbx_strand_id
1 'polypeptide(L)'
;MNKQKHTFIDLFAGIGGFRLAFEQAGYKCVYSCEIDSACQEVYFNNFGEKPKGDITKLNIKEIPDFDVLTAGFPCQPFSICGKRQGFEDTRGTLFFHICEIIQVKQPSVVLLENVNHLLHHDKGRTLDIIIYSLENLGYLVDYKVLNSKEFSLPQNRERIIILATKSKKFNFNKIPKNNSIKKLEDYLCPKGNLEYLNEQEYTLIKNPKKQPSGLIFIGYRNNKTTWRKGVRANTEHLSRVHHQPNRIYSVEGVHPTIPSQETSGRFFIYLPKENKVRKLTIQECYRIMGFPDSFKIHDSPTECYKQIGNSVCVPMVYQLAVQIEEQDLIISKEKICNRDINFYQLKPLQLQILELNTMNHKQKLLEIYHASSDLEQTNSQVSEELFKDIKIIAQNCSRQKGVYTVLITRLIHKMIEPSQDIRYHQTSMPKGFSGRTIDTQYITPTLKELGLPAMAESGWLTRSLEQPYPYTLNYNGKINNKDVKKAFLSIIDFVENHPEKTELITKLLLAQIKRATQANQITITKLADSEKLNIITVVHCLEAHFNHNYKTFGGSKLPVIALYAIYQRLTQELERYKGCILKDLGSHTASDRTSKTAGDIEIFDKNKKLIEAIEIKQGKPINLQMILNAKDKILKHSPRRYYILSSADILQEDQAKIQSEIESIANNHGCQVIINGIIPTLKYYLRLITSVEKFVEDYSNFVEEDKELQPIHKIEWNNILNTLISQ
;
A
#
# COMPACT_ATOMS: atom_id res chain seq x y z
N MET A 1 -43.59 28.62 -9.09
CA MET A 1 -42.47 28.59 -8.13
C MET A 1 -41.28 27.93 -8.81
N ASN A 2 -40.20 28.67 -9.09
CA ASN A 2 -38.97 28.09 -9.62
C ASN A 2 -38.35 27.17 -8.56
N LYS A 3 -38.38 25.85 -8.79
CA LYS A 3 -37.69 24.88 -7.94
C LYS A 3 -36.21 25.28 -7.91
N GLN A 4 -35.68 25.60 -6.73
CA GLN A 4 -34.30 26.04 -6.58
C GLN A 4 -33.36 24.92 -7.08
N LYS A 5 -32.53 25.20 -8.10
CA LYS A 5 -31.64 24.20 -8.68
C LYS A 5 -30.53 23.85 -7.68
N HIS A 6 -30.32 22.55 -7.45
CA HIS A 6 -29.16 22.07 -6.70
C HIS A 6 -27.86 22.45 -7.41
N THR A 7 -26.81 22.66 -6.62
CA THR A 7 -25.53 23.20 -7.10
C THR A 7 -24.43 22.16 -6.98
N PHE A 8 -23.46 22.19 -7.90
CA PHE A 8 -22.31 21.29 -7.85
C PHE A 8 -21.04 21.98 -8.31
N ILE A 9 -19.90 21.38 -7.98
CA ILE A 9 -18.59 21.76 -8.49
C ILE A 9 -17.96 20.64 -9.31
N ASP A 10 -17.19 21.02 -10.33
CA ASP A 10 -16.58 20.13 -11.30
C ASP A 10 -15.03 20.17 -11.19
N LEU A 11 -14.46 19.27 -10.39
CA LEU A 11 -13.00 19.18 -10.20
C LEU A 11 -12.39 18.17 -11.19
N PHE A 12 -11.17 18.44 -11.64
CA PHE A 12 -10.54 17.67 -12.72
C PHE A 12 -11.46 17.62 -13.94
N ALA A 13 -11.98 18.80 -14.30
CA ALA A 13 -13.16 18.95 -15.14
C ALA A 13 -12.95 18.38 -16.55
N GLY A 14 -11.70 18.34 -17.03
CA GLY A 14 -11.38 18.00 -18.41
C GLY A 14 -12.18 18.86 -19.37
N ILE A 15 -12.93 18.21 -20.26
CA ILE A 15 -13.85 18.87 -21.20
C ILE A 15 -15.29 19.01 -20.65
N GLY A 16 -15.54 18.75 -19.37
CA GLY A 16 -16.83 18.96 -18.72
C GLY A 16 -17.85 17.85 -18.91
N GLY A 17 -17.41 16.59 -18.94
CA GLY A 17 -18.31 15.43 -19.01
C GLY A 17 -19.23 15.33 -17.79
N PHE A 18 -18.74 15.65 -16.58
CA PHE A 18 -19.57 15.77 -15.40
C PHE A 18 -20.54 16.95 -15.52
N ARG A 19 -20.05 18.14 -15.91
CA ARG A 19 -20.90 19.32 -16.06
C ARG A 19 -22.06 19.09 -17.02
N LEU A 20 -21.79 18.55 -18.20
CA LEU A 20 -22.81 18.23 -19.18
C LEU A 20 -23.88 17.29 -18.61
N ALA A 21 -23.48 16.24 -17.91
CA ALA A 21 -24.40 15.27 -17.31
C ALA A 21 -25.24 15.86 -16.17
N PHE A 22 -24.62 16.63 -15.27
CA PHE A 22 -25.30 17.23 -14.12
C PHE A 22 -26.25 18.37 -14.53
N GLU A 23 -25.86 19.20 -15.50
CA GLU A 23 -26.75 20.24 -16.03
C GLU A 23 -27.97 19.64 -16.77
N GLN A 24 -27.79 18.54 -17.50
CA GLN A 24 -28.91 17.77 -18.08
C GLN A 24 -29.85 17.22 -17.01
N ALA A 25 -29.31 16.82 -15.85
CA ALA A 25 -30.10 16.39 -14.70
C ALA A 25 -30.70 17.56 -13.89
N GLY A 26 -30.52 18.82 -14.33
CA GLY A 26 -31.14 20.00 -13.72
C GLY A 26 -30.30 20.72 -12.66
N TYR A 27 -29.06 20.29 -12.42
CA TYR A 27 -28.15 20.96 -11.50
C TYR A 27 -27.51 22.21 -12.11
N LYS A 28 -26.94 23.07 -11.27
CA LYS A 28 -26.16 24.25 -11.67
C LYS A 28 -24.70 24.10 -11.26
N CYS A 29 -23.79 24.19 -12.22
CA CYS A 29 -22.35 24.27 -11.93
C CYS A 29 -22.03 25.64 -11.32
N VAL A 30 -21.34 25.68 -10.18
CA VAL A 30 -20.94 26.94 -9.52
C VAL A 30 -19.43 27.13 -9.44
N TYR A 31 -18.66 26.09 -9.75
CA TYR A 31 -17.21 26.15 -9.76
C TYR A 31 -16.64 25.00 -10.60
N SER A 32 -15.56 25.25 -11.33
CA SER A 32 -14.83 24.21 -12.07
C SER A 32 -13.32 24.39 -11.97
N CYS A 33 -12.58 23.28 -12.04
CA CYS A 33 -11.12 23.26 -11.94
C CYS A 33 -10.49 22.25 -12.91
N GLU A 34 -9.56 22.73 -13.74
CA GLU A 34 -8.80 21.97 -14.73
C GLU A 34 -7.46 22.69 -15.01
N ILE A 35 -6.36 21.96 -15.04
CA ILE A 35 -5.01 22.53 -15.25
C ILE A 35 -4.59 22.56 -16.72
N ASP A 36 -5.10 21.63 -17.53
CA ASP A 36 -4.75 21.49 -18.95
C ASP A 36 -5.43 22.59 -19.78
N SER A 37 -4.62 23.40 -20.46
CA SER A 37 -5.10 24.55 -21.22
C SER A 37 -5.97 24.18 -22.42
N ALA A 38 -5.70 23.04 -23.07
CA ALA A 38 -6.51 22.57 -24.20
C ALA A 38 -7.89 22.10 -23.72
N CYS A 39 -7.95 21.45 -22.55
CA CYS A 39 -9.22 21.14 -21.88
C CYS A 39 -9.98 22.42 -21.49
N GLN A 40 -9.31 23.41 -20.88
CA GLN A 40 -9.93 24.68 -20.50
C GLN A 40 -10.55 25.42 -21.70
N GLU A 41 -9.89 25.39 -22.86
CA GLU A 41 -10.41 25.99 -24.09
C GLU A 41 -11.70 25.33 -24.55
N VAL A 42 -11.72 24.00 -24.65
CA VAL A 42 -12.92 23.23 -25.01
C VAL A 42 -14.04 23.47 -23.99
N TYR A 43 -13.70 23.50 -22.71
CA TYR A 43 -14.65 23.79 -21.64
C TYR A 43 -15.28 25.17 -21.81
N PHE A 44 -14.47 26.22 -22.04
CA PHE A 44 -14.95 27.57 -22.29
C PHE A 44 -15.86 27.65 -23.53
N ASN A 45 -15.48 26.98 -24.62
CA ASN A 45 -16.25 26.99 -25.86
C ASN A 45 -17.67 26.41 -25.71
N ASN A 46 -17.84 25.45 -24.79
CA ASN A 46 -19.13 24.80 -24.53
C ASN A 46 -19.94 25.43 -23.40
N PHE A 47 -19.28 25.97 -22.37
CA PHE A 47 -19.95 26.42 -21.14
C PHE A 47 -19.82 27.92 -20.85
N GLY A 48 -19.02 28.66 -21.64
CA GLY A 48 -18.80 30.10 -21.46
C GLY A 48 -17.97 30.49 -20.23
N GLU A 49 -17.45 29.51 -19.51
CA GLU A 49 -16.68 29.68 -18.28
C GLU A 49 -15.33 28.99 -18.39
N LYS A 50 -14.26 29.64 -17.95
CA LYS A 50 -12.93 29.03 -17.92
C LYS A 50 -12.68 28.39 -16.55
N PRO A 51 -12.37 27.08 -16.48
CA PRO A 51 -12.04 26.44 -15.21
C PRO A 51 -10.84 27.10 -14.52
N LYS A 52 -10.83 27.04 -13.19
CA LYS A 52 -9.66 27.42 -12.38
C LYS A 52 -8.52 26.43 -12.62
N GLY A 53 -7.28 26.90 -12.56
CA GLY A 53 -6.10 26.12 -12.93
C GLY A 53 -5.74 25.01 -11.93
N ASP A 54 -4.49 25.03 -11.46
CA ASP A 54 -3.92 24.03 -10.57
C ASP A 54 -4.69 23.92 -9.23
N ILE A 55 -5.31 22.75 -8.98
CA ILE A 55 -6.08 22.47 -7.77
C ILE A 55 -5.26 22.68 -6.48
N THR A 56 -3.94 22.44 -6.54
CA THR A 56 -3.03 22.52 -5.39
C THR A 56 -2.78 23.97 -4.92
N LYS A 57 -3.20 24.95 -5.75
CA LYS A 57 -2.99 26.39 -5.51
C LYS A 57 -4.30 27.14 -5.24
N LEU A 58 -5.43 26.43 -5.13
CA LEU A 58 -6.72 27.06 -4.95
C LEU A 58 -6.89 27.61 -3.53
N ASN A 59 -7.47 28.80 -3.42
CA ASN A 59 -8.00 29.28 -2.16
C ASN A 59 -9.37 28.65 -1.91
N ILE A 60 -9.41 27.60 -1.07
CA ILE A 60 -10.62 26.82 -0.79
C ILE A 60 -11.77 27.71 -0.25
N LYS A 61 -11.44 28.80 0.45
CA LYS A 61 -12.45 29.73 1.00
C LYS A 61 -13.23 30.47 -0.10
N GLU A 62 -12.61 30.70 -1.26
CA GLU A 62 -13.23 31.39 -2.41
C GLU A 62 -14.14 30.49 -3.25
N ILE A 63 -14.05 29.16 -3.08
CA ILE A 63 -14.99 28.23 -3.72
C ILE A 63 -16.39 28.55 -3.17
N PRO A 64 -17.43 28.75 -4.00
CA PRO A 64 -18.80 28.93 -3.50
C PRO A 64 -19.28 27.73 -2.68
N ASP A 65 -20.36 27.90 -1.92
CA ASP A 65 -21.02 26.73 -1.33
C ASP A 65 -21.74 25.93 -2.42
N PHE A 66 -21.78 24.60 -2.24
CA PHE A 66 -22.39 23.69 -3.20
C PHE A 66 -22.93 22.43 -2.53
N ASP A 67 -23.85 21.74 -3.21
CA ASP A 67 -24.48 20.52 -2.70
C ASP A 67 -23.69 19.25 -3.05
N VAL A 68 -23.10 19.21 -4.24
CA VAL A 68 -22.41 18.03 -4.78
C VAL A 68 -20.99 18.36 -5.27
N LEU A 69 -20.00 17.56 -4.87
CA LEU A 69 -18.65 17.58 -5.44
C LEU A 69 -18.52 16.46 -6.49
N THR A 70 -18.05 16.78 -7.70
CA THR A 70 -17.67 15.76 -8.70
C THR A 70 -16.19 15.81 -9.00
N ALA A 71 -15.53 14.64 -9.12
CA ALA A 71 -14.12 14.56 -9.48
C ALA A 71 -13.74 13.24 -10.20
N GLY A 72 -13.23 13.36 -11.42
CA GLY A 72 -12.55 12.27 -12.16
C GLY A 72 -11.04 12.36 -11.97
N PHE A 73 -10.55 11.98 -10.79
CA PHE A 73 -9.17 12.31 -10.38
C PHE A 73 -8.14 11.28 -10.88
N PRO A 74 -6.88 11.69 -11.13
CA PRO A 74 -5.83 10.75 -11.55
C PRO A 74 -5.51 9.67 -10.51
N CYS A 75 -5.37 8.40 -10.94
CA CYS A 75 -4.99 7.28 -10.09
C CYS A 75 -3.50 7.35 -9.69
N GLN A 76 -3.19 7.65 -8.43
CA GLN A 76 -1.83 7.72 -7.90
C GLN A 76 -1.62 6.72 -6.75
N PRO A 77 -0.44 6.09 -6.61
CA PRO A 77 -0.16 5.21 -5.46
C PRO A 77 0.05 6.00 -4.18
N PHE A 78 -0.69 5.64 -3.11
CA PHE A 78 -0.53 6.23 -1.77
C PHE A 78 0.53 5.52 -0.92
N SER A 79 1.39 4.69 -1.54
CA SER A 79 2.35 3.83 -0.85
C SER A 79 3.41 4.62 -0.04
N ILE A 80 3.64 5.90 -0.35
CA ILE A 80 4.52 6.82 0.39
C ILE A 80 3.77 7.54 1.53
N CYS A 81 2.48 7.83 1.35
CA CYS A 81 1.59 8.43 2.36
C CYS A 81 1.33 7.52 3.58
N GLY A 82 1.82 6.27 3.55
CA GLY A 82 1.71 5.28 4.61
C GLY A 82 2.51 5.57 5.90
N LYS A 83 3.27 6.67 5.98
CA LYS A 83 4.01 7.08 7.18
C LYS A 83 3.17 7.77 8.26
N ARG A 84 1.87 8.00 8.02
CA ARG A 84 0.84 8.32 9.03
C ARG A 84 1.20 9.44 10.02
N GLN A 85 1.85 10.51 9.55
CA GLN A 85 2.07 11.75 10.32
C GLN A 85 0.97 12.80 10.05
N GLY A 86 -0.29 12.39 9.92
CA GLY A 86 -1.44 13.29 9.68
C GLY A 86 -1.59 13.80 8.24
N PHE A 87 -2.59 14.67 8.00
CA PHE A 87 -2.87 15.31 6.71
C PHE A 87 -1.70 16.18 6.17
N GLU A 88 -0.75 16.55 7.02
CA GLU A 88 0.37 17.42 6.67
C GLU A 88 1.47 16.73 5.82
N ASP A 89 1.58 15.39 5.88
CA ASP A 89 2.54 14.58 5.09
C ASP A 89 1.93 14.10 3.76
N THR A 90 0.63 14.36 3.52
CA THR A 90 -0.14 13.85 2.38
C THR A 90 -0.32 14.84 1.21
N ARG A 91 0.33 16.01 1.28
CA ARG A 91 0.29 17.11 0.29
C ARG A 91 0.79 16.74 -1.12
N GLY A 92 1.28 15.52 -1.33
CA GLY A 92 1.86 15.08 -2.61
C GLY A 92 0.88 14.46 -3.60
N THR A 93 -0.38 14.20 -3.23
CA THR A 93 -1.34 13.51 -4.12
C THR A 93 -2.68 14.24 -4.24
N LEU A 94 -3.24 14.23 -5.45
CA LEU A 94 -4.39 15.06 -5.84
C LEU A 94 -5.69 14.73 -5.08
N PHE A 95 -5.83 13.49 -4.61
CA PHE A 95 -6.99 13.07 -3.82
C PHE A 95 -7.10 13.82 -2.48
N PHE A 96 -5.99 14.10 -1.78
CA PHE A 96 -6.07 14.78 -0.50
C PHE A 96 -6.45 16.27 -0.63
N HIS A 97 -6.19 16.90 -1.78
CA HIS A 97 -6.74 18.23 -2.05
C HIS A 97 -8.27 18.22 -2.21
N ILE A 98 -8.85 17.12 -2.71
CA ILE A 98 -10.30 16.92 -2.66
C ILE A 98 -10.76 16.84 -1.21
N CYS A 99 -10.05 16.08 -0.36
CA CYS A 99 -10.36 15.99 1.08
C CYS A 99 -10.29 17.34 1.79
N GLU A 100 -9.32 18.20 1.48
CA GLU A 100 -9.23 19.56 2.02
C GLU A 100 -10.47 20.40 1.65
N ILE A 101 -10.92 20.33 0.39
CA ILE A 101 -12.14 21.00 -0.07
C ILE A 101 -13.37 20.44 0.66
N ILE A 102 -13.50 19.11 0.77
CA ILE A 102 -14.61 18.45 1.48
C ILE A 102 -14.63 18.86 2.95
N GLN A 103 -13.48 18.91 3.61
CA GLN A 103 -13.36 19.28 5.02
C GLN A 103 -13.91 20.68 5.29
N VAL A 104 -13.62 21.64 4.41
CA VAL A 104 -14.06 23.04 4.55
C VAL A 104 -15.49 23.24 4.06
N LYS A 105 -15.84 22.69 2.89
CA LYS A 105 -17.11 22.97 2.20
C LYS A 105 -18.23 22.03 2.55
N GLN A 106 -17.92 20.86 3.10
CA GLN A 106 -18.88 19.97 3.73
C GLN A 106 -20.11 19.65 2.84
N PRO A 107 -19.96 19.32 1.54
CA PRO A 107 -21.08 19.07 0.63
C PRO A 107 -21.97 17.91 1.08
N SER A 108 -23.21 17.86 0.61
CA SER A 108 -24.11 16.73 0.91
C SER A 108 -23.64 15.42 0.27
N VAL A 109 -23.08 15.51 -0.94
CA VAL A 109 -22.66 14.36 -1.74
C VAL A 109 -21.29 14.61 -2.39
N VAL A 110 -20.47 13.56 -2.44
CA VAL A 110 -19.20 13.50 -3.15
C VAL A 110 -19.25 12.33 -4.13
N LEU A 111 -19.09 12.63 -5.42
CA LEU A 111 -19.05 11.67 -6.51
C LEU A 111 -17.64 11.63 -7.11
N LEU A 112 -16.95 10.51 -6.91
CA LEU A 112 -15.62 10.28 -7.49
C LEU A 112 -15.67 9.19 -8.56
N GLU A 113 -14.92 9.37 -9.64
CA GLU A 113 -14.72 8.39 -10.69
C GLU A 113 -13.25 8.01 -10.82
N ASN A 114 -12.97 6.73 -11.09
CA ASN A 114 -11.63 6.27 -11.43
C ASN A 114 -11.66 4.99 -12.30
N VAL A 115 -10.49 4.56 -12.77
CA VAL A 115 -10.34 3.30 -13.52
C VAL A 115 -10.61 2.07 -12.64
N ASN A 116 -11.17 1.01 -13.23
CA ASN A 116 -11.48 -0.25 -12.53
C ASN A 116 -10.23 -0.87 -11.83
N HIS A 117 -9.03 -0.62 -12.35
CA HIS A 117 -7.79 -1.12 -11.74
C HIS A 117 -7.56 -0.62 -10.30
N LEU A 118 -8.20 0.48 -9.89
CA LEU A 118 -8.12 1.02 -8.53
C LEU A 118 -8.45 -0.03 -7.45
N LEU A 119 -9.38 -0.97 -7.72
CA LEU A 119 -9.74 -2.06 -6.80
C LEU A 119 -8.54 -2.93 -6.37
N HIS A 120 -7.56 -3.08 -7.26
CA HIS A 120 -6.40 -3.94 -7.05
C HIS A 120 -5.10 -3.13 -6.93
N HIS A 121 -5.20 -1.81 -7.06
CA HIS A 121 -4.07 -0.90 -7.05
C HIS A 121 -3.41 -0.87 -5.67
N ASP A 122 -2.08 -1.01 -5.65
CA ASP A 122 -1.31 -1.21 -4.41
C ASP A 122 -1.91 -2.31 -3.51
N LYS A 123 -2.31 -3.44 -4.14
CA LYS A 123 -2.96 -4.58 -3.48
C LYS A 123 -4.26 -4.22 -2.74
N GLY A 124 -5.01 -3.23 -3.25
CA GLY A 124 -6.27 -2.73 -2.66
C GLY A 124 -6.10 -1.55 -1.71
N ARG A 125 -4.87 -1.30 -1.23
CA ARG A 125 -4.58 -0.25 -0.23
C ARG A 125 -4.99 1.15 -0.70
N THR A 126 -4.93 1.41 -2.01
CA THR A 126 -5.24 2.74 -2.54
C THR A 126 -6.73 3.07 -2.33
N LEU A 127 -7.61 2.12 -2.65
CA LEU A 127 -9.05 2.27 -2.45
C LEU A 127 -9.40 2.32 -0.95
N ASP A 128 -8.78 1.49 -0.13
CA ASP A 128 -8.99 1.48 1.33
C ASP A 128 -8.70 2.86 1.94
N ILE A 129 -7.62 3.52 1.50
CA ILE A 129 -7.27 4.88 1.97
C ILE A 129 -8.31 5.91 1.51
N ILE A 130 -8.82 5.82 0.28
CA ILE A 130 -9.86 6.74 -0.22
C ILE A 130 -11.14 6.60 0.62
N ILE A 131 -11.60 5.38 0.81
CA ILE A 131 -12.81 5.09 1.60
C ILE A 131 -12.63 5.60 3.02
N TYR A 132 -11.53 5.21 3.67
CA TYR A 132 -11.21 5.63 5.03
C TYR A 132 -11.13 7.16 5.19
N SER A 133 -10.54 7.86 4.23
CA SER A 133 -10.40 9.32 4.28
C SER A 133 -11.76 10.01 4.18
N LEU A 134 -12.67 9.51 3.35
CA LEU A 134 -14.03 10.03 3.22
C LEU A 134 -14.89 9.70 4.45
N GLU A 135 -14.78 8.49 5.00
CA GLU A 135 -15.46 8.08 6.23
C GLU A 135 -15.02 8.94 7.43
N ASN A 136 -13.71 9.21 7.56
CA ASN A 136 -13.18 10.12 8.58
C ASN A 136 -13.70 11.55 8.46
N LEU A 137 -14.07 11.99 7.26
CA LEU A 137 -14.69 13.30 7.02
C LEU A 137 -16.21 13.31 7.32
N GLY A 138 -16.75 12.20 7.84
CA GLY A 138 -18.15 12.08 8.26
C GLY A 138 -19.11 11.62 7.16
N TYR A 139 -18.61 10.96 6.11
CA TYR A 139 -19.43 10.48 5.00
C TYR A 139 -19.66 8.96 5.06
N LEU A 140 -20.86 8.54 4.69
CA LEU A 140 -21.17 7.15 4.38
C LEU A 140 -20.75 6.86 2.94
N VAL A 141 -19.85 5.88 2.76
CA VAL A 141 -19.25 5.56 1.47
C VAL A 141 -19.79 4.25 0.91
N ASP A 142 -20.15 4.26 -0.38
CA ASP A 142 -20.40 3.07 -1.19
C ASP A 142 -19.72 3.22 -2.55
N TYR A 143 -19.35 2.10 -3.17
CA TYR A 143 -18.75 2.11 -4.50
C TYR A 143 -19.20 0.92 -5.34
N LYS A 144 -19.18 1.09 -6.67
CA LYS A 144 -19.47 0.01 -7.62
C LYS A 144 -18.72 0.22 -8.93
N VAL A 145 -18.33 -0.88 -9.57
CA VAL A 145 -17.86 -0.85 -10.95
C VAL A 145 -19.07 -0.80 -11.87
N LEU A 146 -19.17 0.25 -12.68
CA LEU A 146 -20.21 0.44 -13.69
C LEU A 146 -19.58 0.36 -15.09
N ASN A 147 -20.35 -0.14 -16.05
CA ASN A 147 -19.89 -0.29 -17.44
C ASN A 147 -20.77 0.54 -18.39
N SER A 148 -20.17 1.35 -19.25
CA SER A 148 -20.88 2.25 -20.16
C SER A 148 -21.93 1.57 -21.05
N LYS A 149 -21.74 0.29 -21.39
CA LYS A 149 -22.71 -0.48 -22.18
C LYS A 149 -24.05 -0.70 -21.49
N GLU A 150 -24.08 -0.61 -20.16
CA GLU A 150 -25.31 -0.66 -19.37
C GLU A 150 -26.11 0.66 -19.45
N PHE A 151 -25.51 1.71 -20.02
CA PHE A 151 -26.06 3.07 -20.13
C PHE A 151 -26.24 3.49 -21.59
N SER A 152 -26.66 2.53 -22.42
CA SER A 152 -26.98 2.70 -23.85
C SER A 152 -25.79 3.05 -24.77
N LEU A 153 -24.55 3.11 -24.29
CA LEU A 153 -23.38 3.39 -25.13
C LEU A 153 -22.75 2.10 -25.69
N PRO A 154 -22.32 2.05 -26.95
CA PRO A 154 -21.73 0.86 -27.55
C PRO A 154 -20.24 0.75 -27.23
N GLN A 155 -19.88 0.89 -25.95
CA GLN A 155 -18.49 0.84 -25.49
C GLN A 155 -18.38 -0.05 -24.25
N ASN A 156 -17.35 -0.90 -24.19
CA ASN A 156 -16.98 -1.63 -22.98
C ASN A 156 -15.97 -0.80 -22.18
N ARG A 157 -16.47 0.08 -21.30
CA ARG A 157 -15.68 0.95 -20.42
C ARG A 157 -16.14 0.80 -18.98
N GLU A 158 -15.33 0.08 -18.21
CA GLU A 158 -15.55 -0.15 -16.78
C GLU A 158 -14.86 0.92 -15.95
N ARG A 159 -15.61 1.52 -15.03
CA ARG A 159 -15.14 2.55 -14.10
C ARG A 159 -15.65 2.28 -12.71
N ILE A 160 -14.79 2.48 -11.72
CA ILE A 160 -15.23 2.48 -10.33
C ILE A 160 -15.82 3.85 -10.02
N ILE A 161 -17.04 3.83 -9.51
CA ILE A 161 -17.76 5.00 -9.04
C ILE A 161 -17.83 4.92 -7.53
N ILE A 162 -17.39 5.97 -6.84
CA ILE A 162 -17.39 6.08 -5.37
C ILE A 162 -18.32 7.22 -4.98
N LEU A 163 -19.32 6.92 -4.15
CA LEU A 163 -20.31 7.85 -3.63
C LEU A 163 -20.10 7.99 -2.13
N ALA A 164 -19.79 9.20 -1.69
CA ALA A 164 -19.78 9.58 -0.27
C ALA A 164 -20.98 10.48 0.01
N THR A 165 -21.76 10.18 1.04
CA THR A 165 -23.02 10.89 1.34
C THR A 165 -23.13 11.19 2.83
N LYS A 166 -23.72 12.32 3.20
CA LYS A 166 -23.93 12.67 4.62
C LYS A 166 -25.15 12.02 5.27
N SER A 167 -26.19 11.75 4.48
CA SER A 167 -27.51 11.38 4.99
C SER A 167 -27.70 9.87 5.09
N LYS A 168 -27.50 9.14 3.99
CA LYS A 168 -27.66 7.69 3.90
C LYS A 168 -26.88 7.12 2.73
N LYS A 169 -26.48 5.86 2.86
CA LYS A 169 -25.78 5.07 1.84
C LYS A 169 -26.45 5.11 0.46
N PHE A 170 -25.65 5.25 -0.59
CA PHE A 170 -26.13 5.30 -1.97
C PHE A 170 -26.43 3.91 -2.48
N ASN A 171 -27.63 3.68 -3.02
CA ASN A 171 -28.02 2.38 -3.53
C ASN A 171 -27.81 2.29 -5.05
N PHE A 172 -26.69 1.71 -5.47
CA PHE A 172 -26.37 1.47 -6.89
C PHE A 172 -27.33 0.52 -7.62
N ASN A 173 -28.18 -0.24 -6.91
CA ASN A 173 -29.14 -1.15 -7.56
C ASN A 173 -30.38 -0.41 -8.07
N LYS A 174 -30.61 0.84 -7.66
CA LYS A 174 -31.71 1.68 -8.16
C LYS A 174 -31.38 2.40 -9.46
N ILE A 175 -30.11 2.42 -9.87
CA ILE A 175 -29.70 3.01 -11.15
C ILE A 175 -30.36 2.21 -12.28
N PRO A 176 -31.15 2.85 -13.16
CA PRO A 176 -31.75 2.17 -14.29
C PRO A 176 -30.66 1.76 -15.28
N LYS A 177 -30.62 0.47 -15.62
CA LYS A 177 -29.71 -0.09 -16.62
C LYS A 177 -30.50 -0.50 -17.86
N ASN A 178 -29.90 -0.31 -19.03
CA ASN A 178 -30.46 -0.82 -20.26
C ASN A 178 -30.11 -2.30 -20.41
N ASN A 179 -31.12 -3.15 -20.58
CA ASN A 179 -30.93 -4.58 -20.79
C ASN A 179 -30.42 -4.91 -22.20
N SER A 180 -30.58 -3.99 -23.16
CA SER A 180 -30.14 -4.18 -24.54
C SER A 180 -28.85 -3.40 -24.83
N ILE A 181 -27.78 -4.13 -25.12
CA ILE A 181 -26.50 -3.55 -25.53
C ILE A 181 -26.63 -3.03 -26.97
N LYS A 182 -26.44 -1.72 -27.15
CA LYS A 182 -26.43 -1.08 -28.47
C LYS A 182 -25.23 -1.49 -29.29
N LYS A 183 -25.39 -1.51 -30.62
CA LYS A 183 -24.29 -1.82 -31.55
C LYS A 183 -23.49 -0.55 -31.81
N LEU A 184 -22.20 -0.72 -32.08
CA LEU A 184 -21.34 0.39 -32.49
C LEU A 184 -21.82 1.02 -33.80
N GLU A 185 -22.38 0.20 -34.71
CA GLU A 185 -22.96 0.64 -35.98
C GLU A 185 -23.99 1.76 -35.82
N ASP A 186 -24.80 1.73 -34.75
CA ASP A 186 -25.86 2.72 -34.49
C ASP A 186 -25.31 4.13 -34.18
N TYR A 187 -24.02 4.24 -33.89
CA TYR A 187 -23.34 5.48 -33.47
C TYR A 187 -22.39 6.03 -34.54
N LEU A 188 -22.26 5.36 -35.68
CA LEU A 188 -21.37 5.78 -36.76
C LEU A 188 -21.94 6.96 -37.55
N CYS A 189 -21.05 7.78 -38.10
CA CYS A 189 -21.42 8.85 -39.02
C CYS A 189 -21.64 8.25 -40.42
N PRO A 190 -22.80 8.46 -41.07
CA PRO A 190 -23.05 7.93 -42.40
C PRO A 190 -22.29 8.68 -43.50
N LYS A 191 -21.76 9.88 -43.19
CA LYS A 191 -21.03 10.77 -44.11
C LYS A 191 -19.89 11.46 -43.36
N GLY A 192 -18.78 11.74 -44.04
CA GLY A 192 -17.60 12.42 -43.48
C GLY A 192 -16.30 12.00 -44.17
N ASN A 193 -15.18 12.55 -43.72
CA ASN A 193 -13.85 12.11 -44.15
C ASN A 193 -13.50 10.78 -43.45
N LEU A 194 -13.74 9.66 -44.13
CA LEU A 194 -13.54 8.31 -43.59
C LEU A 194 -12.19 7.74 -44.04
N GLU A 195 -11.35 7.38 -43.07
CA GLU A 195 -10.01 6.83 -43.31
C GLU A 195 -10.04 5.28 -43.35
N TYR A 196 -10.12 4.70 -44.55
CA TYR A 196 -10.11 3.26 -44.78
C TYR A 196 -8.68 2.70 -44.85
N LEU A 197 -8.50 1.47 -44.34
CA LEU A 197 -7.27 0.71 -44.54
C LEU A 197 -7.32 -0.05 -45.87
N ASN A 198 -6.17 -0.20 -46.52
CA ASN A 198 -6.04 -1.11 -47.66
C ASN A 198 -6.09 -2.57 -47.18
N GLU A 199 -6.61 -3.47 -48.02
CA GLU A 199 -6.76 -4.90 -47.67
C GLU A 199 -5.44 -5.57 -47.26
N GLN A 200 -4.31 -5.10 -47.82
CA GLN A 200 -2.97 -5.61 -47.50
C GLN A 200 -2.50 -5.20 -46.08
N GLU A 201 -3.13 -4.21 -45.45
CA GLU A 201 -2.70 -3.67 -44.16
C GLU A 201 -3.26 -4.43 -42.94
N TYR A 202 -4.21 -5.35 -43.14
CA TYR A 202 -4.85 -6.09 -42.05
C TYR A 202 -5.14 -7.57 -42.39
N THR A 203 -5.36 -8.36 -41.34
CA THR A 203 -5.78 -9.75 -41.42
C THR A 203 -7.09 -9.91 -40.65
N LEU A 204 -8.10 -10.50 -41.29
CA LEU A 204 -9.35 -10.89 -40.65
C LEU A 204 -9.31 -12.36 -40.22
N ILE A 205 -9.96 -12.65 -39.10
CA ILE A 205 -10.06 -13.98 -38.53
C ILE A 205 -11.31 -14.66 -39.11
N LYS A 206 -11.18 -15.91 -39.56
CA LYS A 206 -12.27 -16.64 -40.24
C LYS A 206 -13.55 -16.81 -39.41
N ASN A 207 -13.44 -16.95 -38.08
CA ASN A 207 -14.56 -17.22 -37.17
C ASN A 207 -14.47 -16.39 -35.88
N PRO A 208 -14.75 -15.07 -35.94
CA PRO A 208 -14.70 -14.20 -34.77
C PRO A 208 -15.81 -14.58 -33.77
N LYS A 209 -15.51 -14.53 -32.47
CA LYS A 209 -16.48 -14.80 -31.40
C LYS A 209 -16.83 -13.53 -30.65
N LYS A 210 -18.12 -13.34 -30.36
CA LYS A 210 -18.59 -12.30 -29.45
C LYS A 210 -18.23 -12.67 -28.01
N GLN A 211 -17.52 -11.79 -27.33
CA GLN A 211 -17.14 -11.95 -25.92
C GLN A 211 -18.32 -11.58 -24.99
N PRO A 212 -18.32 -12.02 -23.71
CA PRO A 212 -19.28 -11.55 -22.71
C PRO A 212 -19.27 -10.02 -22.52
N SER A 213 -18.13 -9.38 -22.79
CA SER A 213 -18.00 -7.93 -22.81
C SER A 213 -18.86 -7.25 -23.90
N GLY A 214 -19.29 -7.99 -24.93
CA GLY A 214 -19.93 -7.49 -26.14
C GLY A 214 -18.96 -7.20 -27.27
N LEU A 215 -17.65 -7.30 -27.02
CA LEU A 215 -16.60 -7.08 -28.02
C LEU A 215 -16.60 -8.21 -29.05
N ILE A 216 -16.41 -7.86 -30.32
CA ILE A 216 -16.23 -8.81 -31.41
C ILE A 216 -14.88 -8.49 -32.05
N PHE A 217 -13.81 -9.15 -31.59
CA PHE A 217 -12.48 -9.01 -32.17
C PHE A 217 -12.42 -9.79 -33.48
N ILE A 218 -12.20 -9.09 -34.60
CA ILE A 218 -12.33 -9.67 -35.94
C ILE A 218 -11.04 -9.68 -36.73
N GLY A 219 -10.01 -8.96 -36.29
CA GLY A 219 -8.74 -8.90 -37.01
C GLY A 219 -7.70 -8.00 -36.37
N TYR A 220 -6.57 -7.88 -37.04
CA TYR A 220 -5.44 -7.07 -36.60
C TYR A 220 -4.66 -6.51 -37.80
N ARG A 221 -3.81 -5.50 -37.58
CA ARG A 221 -2.95 -4.91 -38.62
C ARG A 221 -1.66 -5.73 -38.85
N ASN A 222 -1.26 -5.91 -40.12
CA ASN A 222 -0.21 -6.83 -40.55
C ASN A 222 1.23 -6.35 -40.27
N ASN A 223 1.50 -5.04 -40.27
CA ASN A 223 2.85 -4.47 -40.22
C ASN A 223 3.22 -3.78 -38.90
N LYS A 224 2.62 -4.17 -37.77
CA LYS A 224 2.91 -3.55 -36.46
C LYS A 224 3.13 -4.61 -35.38
N THR A 225 4.21 -4.44 -34.61
CA THR A 225 4.77 -5.37 -33.62
C THR A 225 3.69 -6.13 -32.84
N THR A 226 3.73 -7.46 -32.90
CA THR A 226 3.07 -8.36 -31.96
C THR A 226 3.95 -8.53 -30.72
N TRP A 227 3.36 -8.91 -29.58
CA TRP A 227 4.15 -9.26 -28.40
C TRP A 227 5.01 -10.49 -28.72
N ARG A 228 6.34 -10.35 -28.82
CA ARG A 228 7.23 -11.48 -29.20
C ARG A 228 7.57 -12.42 -28.04
N LYS A 229 7.40 -11.98 -26.78
CA LYS A 229 7.81 -12.73 -25.58
C LYS A 229 6.59 -13.45 -24.97
N GLY A 230 6.60 -14.78 -24.95
CA GLY A 230 5.58 -15.62 -24.29
C GLY A 230 4.33 -15.95 -25.10
N VAL A 231 4.30 -15.62 -26.41
CA VAL A 231 3.20 -16.00 -27.32
C VAL A 231 3.45 -17.43 -27.83
N ARG A 232 2.49 -18.33 -27.59
CA ARG A 232 2.54 -19.71 -28.10
C ARG A 232 2.24 -19.71 -29.60
N ALA A 233 2.85 -20.63 -30.35
CA ALA A 233 2.52 -20.83 -31.77
C ALA A 233 1.00 -21.04 -31.95
N ASN A 234 0.43 -20.56 -33.07
CA ASN A 234 -0.99 -20.63 -33.42
C ASN A 234 -1.95 -19.81 -32.54
N THR A 235 -1.47 -18.75 -31.86
CA THR A 235 -2.32 -17.88 -31.01
C THR A 235 -2.57 -16.48 -31.60
N GLU A 236 -2.23 -16.27 -32.86
CA GLU A 236 -2.35 -15.00 -33.60
C GLU A 236 -3.80 -14.52 -33.72
N HIS A 237 -4.77 -15.42 -33.58
CA HIS A 237 -6.21 -15.10 -33.59
C HIS A 237 -6.72 -14.53 -32.24
N LEU A 238 -5.88 -14.47 -31.19
CA LEU A 238 -6.30 -13.98 -29.87
C LEU A 238 -6.03 -12.48 -29.73
N SER A 239 -7.03 -11.68 -29.38
CA SER A 239 -6.87 -10.23 -29.17
C SER A 239 -5.71 -9.86 -28.22
N ARG A 240 -5.44 -10.67 -27.18
CA ARG A 240 -4.41 -10.42 -26.17
C ARG A 240 -2.97 -10.42 -26.71
N VAL A 241 -2.70 -11.05 -27.86
CA VAL A 241 -1.33 -11.09 -28.43
C VAL A 241 -1.01 -9.86 -29.28
N HIS A 242 -2.01 -9.01 -29.53
CA HIS A 242 -1.90 -7.77 -30.30
C HIS A 242 -1.94 -6.56 -29.38
N HIS A 243 -1.13 -5.54 -29.67
CA HIS A 243 -1.27 -4.24 -29.01
C HIS A 243 -2.63 -3.62 -29.34
N GLN A 244 -3.24 -2.93 -28.38
CA GLN A 244 -4.59 -2.38 -28.51
C GLN A 244 -4.80 -1.51 -29.77
N PRO A 245 -3.86 -0.64 -30.19
CA PRO A 245 -4.01 0.17 -31.42
C PRO A 245 -4.00 -0.63 -32.73
N ASN A 246 -3.62 -1.90 -32.69
CA ASN A 246 -3.56 -2.76 -33.88
C ASN A 246 -4.79 -3.68 -33.99
N ARG A 247 -5.68 -3.67 -32.99
CA ARG A 247 -6.85 -4.56 -32.95
C ARG A 247 -8.00 -3.96 -33.76
N ILE A 248 -8.72 -4.83 -34.46
CA ILE A 248 -9.89 -4.47 -35.27
C ILE A 248 -11.13 -5.13 -34.65
N TYR A 249 -12.18 -4.34 -34.45
CA TYR A 249 -13.43 -4.80 -33.84
C TYR A 249 -14.61 -4.63 -34.81
N SER A 250 -15.56 -5.57 -34.82
CA SER A 250 -16.78 -5.45 -35.64
C SER A 250 -17.75 -4.42 -35.06
N VAL A 251 -18.37 -3.63 -35.96
CA VAL A 251 -19.40 -2.65 -35.61
C VAL A 251 -20.71 -3.27 -35.10
N GLU A 252 -20.89 -4.58 -35.29
CA GLU A 252 -22.04 -5.34 -34.76
C GLU A 252 -21.94 -5.61 -33.26
N GLY A 253 -20.78 -5.35 -32.66
CA GLY A 253 -20.53 -5.45 -31.23
C GLY A 253 -20.42 -4.07 -30.57
N VAL A 254 -19.67 -4.02 -29.47
CA VAL A 254 -19.25 -2.76 -28.82
C VAL A 254 -17.80 -2.45 -29.14
N HIS A 255 -17.39 -1.19 -28.94
CA HIS A 255 -16.00 -0.75 -29.02
C HIS A 255 -15.28 -0.99 -27.67
N PRO A 256 -13.97 -1.30 -27.63
CA PRO A 256 -13.20 -1.28 -26.39
C PRO A 256 -13.15 0.14 -25.76
N THR A 257 -12.64 0.23 -24.54
CA THR A 257 -12.39 1.54 -23.90
C THR A 257 -11.46 2.39 -24.78
N ILE A 258 -11.83 3.65 -25.02
CA ILE A 258 -10.91 4.65 -25.59
C ILE A 258 -9.86 5.03 -24.52
N PRO A 259 -8.57 4.71 -24.71
CA PRO A 259 -7.51 5.08 -23.77
C PRO A 259 -6.97 6.48 -24.09
N SER A 260 -6.65 7.25 -23.06
CA SER A 260 -6.06 8.59 -23.21
C SER A 260 -4.62 8.61 -23.75
N GLN A 261 -3.93 7.47 -23.70
CA GLN A 261 -2.56 7.32 -24.22
C GLN A 261 -2.52 7.20 -25.76
N GLU A 262 -3.64 6.89 -26.42
CA GLU A 262 -3.69 6.78 -27.88
C GLU A 262 -4.05 8.12 -28.51
N THR A 263 -3.03 8.83 -29.01
CA THR A 263 -3.16 10.18 -29.57
C THR A 263 -3.35 10.21 -31.09
N SER A 264 -3.14 9.10 -31.79
CA SER A 264 -3.31 9.00 -33.25
C SER A 264 -4.66 8.44 -33.67
N GLY A 265 -5.53 8.11 -32.71
CA GLY A 265 -6.89 7.64 -32.95
C GLY A 265 -6.98 6.27 -33.60
N ARG A 266 -5.99 5.40 -33.41
CA ARG A 266 -5.91 4.06 -34.04
C ARG A 266 -6.95 3.08 -33.48
N PHE A 267 -8.22 3.41 -33.66
CA PHE A 267 -9.40 2.68 -33.25
C PHE A 267 -10.06 2.10 -34.50
N PHE A 268 -9.60 0.92 -34.91
CA PHE A 268 -10.02 0.31 -36.16
C PHE A 268 -11.30 -0.51 -35.99
N ILE A 269 -12.24 -0.28 -36.90
CA ILE A 269 -13.53 -0.93 -36.95
C ILE A 269 -13.75 -1.61 -38.29
N TYR A 270 -14.41 -2.75 -38.26
CA TYR A 270 -14.79 -3.52 -39.45
C TYR A 270 -16.28 -3.34 -39.73
N LEU A 271 -16.61 -3.03 -40.98
CA LEU A 271 -17.98 -2.86 -41.48
C LEU A 271 -18.37 -4.07 -42.33
N PRO A 272 -19.20 -5.00 -41.82
CA PRO A 272 -19.57 -6.22 -42.55
C PRO A 272 -20.24 -5.96 -43.89
N LYS A 273 -21.10 -4.93 -43.97
CA LYS A 273 -21.83 -4.56 -45.20
C LYS A 273 -20.93 -4.11 -46.33
N GLU A 274 -19.79 -3.50 -46.00
CA GLU A 274 -18.81 -3.01 -46.97
C GLU A 274 -17.62 -3.95 -47.15
N ASN A 275 -17.50 -4.95 -46.26
CA ASN A 275 -16.32 -5.81 -46.10
C ASN A 275 -15.01 -5.01 -46.00
N LYS A 276 -15.02 -3.90 -45.27
CA LYS A 276 -13.89 -2.96 -45.16
C LYS A 276 -13.54 -2.63 -43.72
N VAL A 277 -12.29 -2.24 -43.50
CA VAL A 277 -11.79 -1.72 -42.21
C VAL A 277 -11.50 -0.23 -42.34
N ARG A 278 -11.95 0.56 -41.36
CA ARG A 278 -11.61 1.99 -41.27
C ARG A 278 -11.34 2.40 -39.84
N LYS A 279 -10.83 3.61 -39.68
CA LYS A 279 -10.68 4.25 -38.38
C LYS A 279 -12.01 4.86 -37.91
N LEU A 280 -12.27 4.84 -36.61
CA LEU A 280 -13.29 5.71 -36.02
C LEU A 280 -12.90 7.18 -36.20
N THR A 281 -13.85 7.98 -36.62
CA THR A 281 -13.71 9.44 -36.66
C THR A 281 -13.75 10.01 -35.24
N ILE A 282 -13.21 11.22 -35.04
CA ILE A 282 -13.25 11.90 -33.74
C ILE A 282 -14.70 12.08 -33.27
N GLN A 283 -15.60 12.49 -34.16
CA GLN A 283 -17.01 12.67 -33.82
C GLN A 283 -17.65 11.38 -33.32
N GLU A 284 -17.35 10.25 -33.97
CA GLU A 284 -17.82 8.93 -33.51
C GLU A 284 -17.24 8.59 -32.13
N CYS A 285 -15.97 8.91 -31.85
CA CYS A 285 -15.39 8.75 -30.51
C CYS A 285 -16.15 9.54 -29.43
N TYR A 286 -16.56 10.78 -29.73
CA TYR A 286 -17.38 11.59 -28.83
C TYR A 286 -18.78 11.01 -28.63
N ARG A 287 -19.45 10.58 -29.72
CA ARG A 287 -20.77 9.94 -29.66
C ARG A 287 -20.79 8.68 -28.81
N ILE A 288 -19.77 7.81 -28.92
CA ILE A 288 -19.71 6.57 -28.12
C ILE A 288 -19.31 6.79 -26.65
N MET A 289 -18.96 8.03 -26.28
CA MET A 289 -18.84 8.50 -24.90
C MET A 289 -20.09 9.28 -24.44
N GLY A 290 -21.05 9.50 -25.33
CA GLY A 290 -22.34 10.13 -25.08
C GLY A 290 -22.34 11.66 -25.14
N PHE A 291 -21.34 12.27 -25.78
CA PHE A 291 -21.36 13.71 -26.06
C PHE A 291 -22.30 14.01 -27.24
N PRO A 292 -23.06 15.12 -27.20
CA PRO A 292 -23.94 15.52 -28.29
C PRO A 292 -23.14 16.01 -29.51
N ASP A 293 -23.75 15.94 -30.69
CA ASP A 293 -23.09 16.41 -31.92
C ASP A 293 -22.85 17.92 -31.97
N SER A 294 -23.58 18.69 -31.15
CA SER A 294 -23.38 20.12 -30.97
C SER A 294 -22.20 20.46 -30.06
N PHE A 295 -21.56 19.47 -29.42
CA PHE A 295 -20.43 19.69 -28.52
C PHE A 295 -19.23 20.18 -29.32
N LYS A 296 -18.71 21.36 -28.98
CA LYS A 296 -17.57 21.96 -29.67
C LYS A 296 -16.29 21.24 -29.21
N ILE A 297 -15.54 20.70 -30.15
CA ILE A 297 -14.30 19.95 -29.89
C ILE A 297 -13.07 20.81 -30.18
N HIS A 298 -11.89 20.35 -29.77
CA HIS A 298 -10.62 21.03 -30.01
C HIS A 298 -10.17 20.88 -31.48
N ASP A 299 -9.50 21.88 -32.05
CA ASP A 299 -9.05 21.84 -33.46
C ASP A 299 -7.97 20.78 -33.72
N SER A 300 -7.10 20.53 -32.74
CA SER A 300 -6.09 19.46 -32.79
C SER A 300 -6.72 18.06 -32.60
N PRO A 301 -6.58 17.14 -33.58
CA PRO A 301 -7.00 15.74 -33.44
C PRO A 301 -6.36 15.03 -32.25
N THR A 302 -5.09 15.31 -31.98
CA THR A 302 -4.32 14.70 -30.89
C THR A 302 -4.94 15.04 -29.53
N GLU A 303 -5.26 16.32 -29.31
CA GLU A 303 -5.90 16.76 -28.06
C GLU A 303 -7.30 16.18 -27.93
N CYS A 304 -8.07 16.14 -29.02
CA CYS A 304 -9.38 15.49 -29.03
C CYS A 304 -9.33 14.05 -28.49
N TYR A 305 -8.37 13.23 -28.95
CA TYR A 305 -8.25 11.84 -28.50
C TYR A 305 -7.82 11.72 -27.03
N LYS A 306 -6.89 12.56 -26.58
CA LYS A 306 -6.45 12.62 -25.18
C LYS A 306 -7.61 13.02 -24.26
N GLN A 307 -8.34 14.07 -24.62
CA GLN A 307 -9.50 14.61 -23.90
C GLN A 307 -10.60 13.56 -23.78
N ILE A 308 -11.03 12.97 -24.88
CA ILE A 308 -12.14 12.01 -24.89
C ILE A 308 -11.77 10.70 -24.18
N GLY A 309 -10.51 10.26 -24.23
CA GLY A 309 -10.01 9.10 -23.51
C GLY A 309 -10.04 9.27 -21.98
N ASN A 310 -9.73 10.47 -21.50
CA ASN A 310 -9.78 10.85 -20.08
C ASN A 310 -11.18 11.25 -19.59
N SER A 311 -12.12 11.52 -20.50
CA SER A 311 -13.47 11.94 -20.14
C SER A 311 -14.33 10.81 -19.52
N VAL A 312 -15.49 11.19 -19.00
CA VAL A 312 -16.48 10.29 -18.40
C VAL A 312 -17.60 9.94 -19.38
N CYS A 313 -18.31 8.85 -19.11
CA CYS A 313 -19.47 8.43 -19.89
C CYS A 313 -20.69 9.28 -19.50
N VAL A 314 -21.08 10.24 -20.32
CA VAL A 314 -22.11 11.24 -20.00
C VAL A 314 -23.45 10.60 -19.56
N PRO A 315 -24.01 9.59 -20.25
CA PRO A 315 -25.28 8.98 -19.83
C PRO A 315 -25.20 8.21 -18.51
N MET A 316 -24.03 7.63 -18.19
CA MET A 316 -23.81 6.97 -16.90
C MET A 316 -23.80 8.00 -15.77
N VAL A 317 -23.07 9.11 -15.95
CA VAL A 317 -22.99 10.19 -14.97
C VAL A 317 -24.35 10.89 -14.81
N TYR A 318 -25.11 11.05 -15.90
CA TYR A 318 -26.46 11.59 -15.85
C TYR A 318 -27.36 10.73 -14.96
N GLN A 319 -27.33 9.40 -15.13
CA GLN A 319 -28.12 8.50 -14.28
C GLN A 319 -27.67 8.53 -12.81
N LEU A 320 -26.38 8.74 -12.54
CA LEU A 320 -25.90 8.96 -11.16
C LEU A 320 -26.46 10.27 -10.59
N ALA A 321 -26.46 11.36 -11.34
CA ALA A 321 -27.00 12.65 -10.92
C ALA A 321 -28.51 12.60 -10.64
N VAL A 322 -29.27 11.91 -11.51
CA VAL A 322 -30.70 11.65 -11.29
C VAL A 322 -30.93 10.84 -10.01
N GLN A 323 -30.16 9.77 -9.81
CA GLN A 323 -30.29 8.94 -8.60
C GLN A 323 -29.87 9.67 -7.33
N ILE A 324 -28.98 10.66 -7.39
CA ILE A 324 -28.66 11.51 -6.24
C ILE A 324 -29.88 12.30 -5.79
N GLU A 325 -30.68 12.85 -6.72
CA GLU A 325 -31.92 13.55 -6.42
C GLU A 325 -33.03 12.57 -5.99
N GLU A 326 -33.29 11.51 -6.77
CA GLU A 326 -34.37 10.55 -6.48
C GLU A 326 -34.18 9.78 -5.17
N GLN A 327 -32.94 9.61 -4.72
CA GLN A 327 -32.66 8.99 -3.43
C GLN A 327 -32.64 10.01 -2.28
N ASP A 328 -33.01 11.28 -2.49
CA ASP A 328 -33.06 12.33 -1.45
C ASP A 328 -31.73 12.47 -0.68
N LEU A 329 -30.61 12.49 -1.40
CA LEU A 329 -29.28 12.51 -0.76
C LEU A 329 -28.79 13.92 -0.44
N ILE A 330 -29.39 14.94 -1.06
CA ILE A 330 -29.08 16.34 -0.82
C ILE A 330 -29.89 16.86 0.37
N ILE A 331 -29.20 17.39 1.39
CA ILE A 331 -29.83 17.88 2.61
C ILE A 331 -30.25 19.33 2.39
N SER A 332 -31.55 19.64 2.46
CA SER A 332 -32.02 21.03 2.39
C SER A 332 -31.62 21.82 3.64
N LYS A 333 -31.29 23.11 3.48
CA LYS A 333 -30.91 24.01 4.59
C LYS A 333 -32.00 24.08 5.68
N GLU A 334 -33.28 23.91 5.33
CA GLU A 334 -34.42 23.89 6.26
C GLU A 334 -34.61 22.56 7.01
N LYS A 335 -34.23 21.40 6.43
CA LYS A 335 -34.31 20.09 7.11
C LYS A 335 -33.27 19.92 8.23
N ILE A 336 -32.34 20.86 8.37
CA ILE A 336 -31.43 20.95 9.51
C ILE A 336 -32.19 21.35 10.78
N CYS A 337 -33.32 22.06 10.66
CA CYS A 337 -34.12 22.51 11.82
C CYS A 337 -35.25 21.56 12.25
N ASN A 338 -35.75 20.69 11.37
CA ASN A 338 -36.98 19.89 11.62
C ASN A 338 -36.79 18.38 11.56
N ARG A 339 -35.54 17.90 11.59
CA ARG A 339 -35.28 16.51 11.94
C ARG A 339 -34.61 16.51 13.31
N ASP A 340 -35.23 15.84 14.27
CA ASP A 340 -34.54 15.21 15.41
C ASP A 340 -33.59 14.12 14.89
N ILE A 341 -32.68 14.50 14.00
CA ILE A 341 -31.40 13.83 13.88
C ILE A 341 -30.65 14.35 15.09
N ASN A 342 -30.28 13.44 15.97
CA ASN A 342 -29.49 13.74 17.15
C ASN A 342 -28.10 14.23 16.69
N PHE A 343 -28.01 15.52 16.34
CA PHE A 343 -26.82 16.20 15.86
C PHE A 343 -25.73 16.33 16.94
N TYR A 344 -25.98 15.84 18.15
CA TYR A 344 -25.01 15.74 19.24
C TYR A 344 -23.91 14.69 19.04
N GLN A 345 -23.90 13.94 17.92
CA GLN A 345 -22.84 12.95 17.62
C GLN A 345 -21.86 13.31 16.50
N LEU A 346 -21.94 14.49 15.89
CA LEU A 346 -20.93 14.96 14.93
C LEU A 346 -20.63 16.43 15.17
N LYS A 347 -19.65 16.72 16.03
CA LYS A 347 -19.08 18.07 16.13
C LYS A 347 -17.94 18.26 15.11
N PRO A 348 -17.88 19.42 14.43
CA PRO A 348 -16.87 19.72 13.41
C PRO A 348 -15.53 20.05 14.07
N LEU A 349 -14.44 19.42 13.60
CA LEU A 349 -13.10 19.70 14.10
C LEU A 349 -12.36 20.65 13.16
N GLN A 350 -12.48 21.95 13.40
CA GLN A 350 -11.31 22.83 13.30
C GLN A 350 -11.41 23.98 14.32
N LEU A 351 -10.52 23.88 15.31
CA LEU A 351 -10.02 24.88 16.26
C LEU A 351 -10.89 26.10 16.59
N GLN A 352 -11.44 26.09 17.81
CA GLN A 352 -11.12 27.11 18.81
C GLN A 352 -11.42 26.56 20.22
N ILE A 353 -10.35 26.34 20.99
CA ILE A 353 -10.20 26.65 22.41
C ILE A 353 -11.49 26.51 23.26
N LEU A 354 -11.68 25.34 23.88
CA LEU A 354 -12.04 25.13 25.31
C LEU A 354 -12.51 23.67 25.50
N GLU A 355 -11.63 22.87 26.11
CA GLU A 355 -11.89 21.74 27.02
C GLU A 355 -13.02 20.74 26.65
N LEU A 356 -12.65 19.59 26.07
CA LEU A 356 -13.13 18.23 26.41
C LEU A 356 -12.36 17.17 25.58
N ASN A 357 -11.42 16.48 26.23
CA ASN A 357 -10.54 15.44 25.69
C ASN A 357 -11.32 14.13 25.38
N THR A 358 -11.50 13.75 24.11
CA THR A 358 -11.76 12.33 23.76
C THR A 358 -10.47 11.68 23.28
N MET A 359 -9.99 10.72 24.08
CA MET A 359 -8.68 10.11 23.96
C MET A 359 -8.67 8.99 22.89
N ASN A 360 -7.82 9.11 21.86
CA ASN A 360 -7.66 8.05 20.85
C ASN A 360 -6.80 6.87 21.35
N HIS A 361 -6.75 5.74 20.63
CA HIS A 361 -5.98 4.54 21.05
C HIS A 361 -4.49 4.79 21.27
N LYS A 362 -3.86 5.70 20.51
CA LYS A 362 -2.46 6.11 20.76
C LYS A 362 -2.36 6.86 22.08
N GLN A 363 -3.17 7.89 22.29
CA GLN A 363 -3.20 8.69 23.51
C GLN A 363 -3.52 7.82 24.73
N LYS A 364 -4.48 6.90 24.63
CA LYS A 364 -4.84 5.98 25.72
C LYS A 364 -3.70 5.01 26.02
N LEU A 365 -3.05 4.46 25.00
CA LEU A 365 -1.87 3.62 25.23
C LEU A 365 -0.72 4.39 25.89
N LEU A 366 -0.46 5.63 25.47
CA LEU A 366 0.57 6.48 26.08
C LEU A 366 0.23 6.82 27.53
N GLU A 367 -1.00 7.25 27.83
CA GLU A 367 -1.48 7.52 29.19
C GLU A 367 -1.24 6.30 30.10
N ILE A 368 -1.72 5.13 29.67
CA ILE A 368 -1.60 3.88 30.41
C ILE A 368 -0.14 3.44 30.55
N TYR A 369 0.68 3.63 29.51
CA TYR A 369 2.11 3.34 29.55
C TYR A 369 2.85 4.22 30.54
N HIS A 370 2.60 5.53 30.57
CA HIS A 370 3.25 6.44 31.51
C HIS A 370 2.84 6.11 32.95
N ALA A 371 1.54 5.89 33.18
CA ALA A 371 0.99 5.48 34.47
C ALA A 371 1.35 4.04 34.89
N SER A 372 2.00 3.25 34.03
CA SER A 372 2.47 1.90 34.36
C SER A 372 3.81 1.91 35.12
N SER A 373 4.49 3.06 35.19
CA SER A 373 5.87 3.14 35.67
C SER A 373 5.97 3.03 37.20
N ASP A 374 4.85 3.24 37.91
CA ASP A 374 4.78 3.36 39.37
C ASP A 374 4.28 2.09 40.09
N LEU A 375 4.04 0.98 39.38
CA LEU A 375 3.48 -0.25 39.99
C LEU A 375 4.57 -1.19 40.55
N GLU A 376 4.58 -1.35 41.87
CA GLU A 376 5.45 -2.29 42.62
C GLU A 376 5.25 -3.77 42.23
N GLN A 377 6.22 -4.62 42.61
CA GLN A 377 6.42 -6.00 42.12
C GLN A 377 5.31 -7.01 42.44
N THR A 378 4.37 -6.66 43.32
CA THR A 378 3.30 -7.55 43.81
C THR A 378 2.03 -6.72 43.98
N ASN A 379 1.05 -6.88 43.09
CA ASN A 379 -0.23 -6.22 43.28
C ASN A 379 -1.20 -7.18 43.95
N SER A 380 -1.52 -6.93 45.22
CA SER A 380 -2.52 -7.63 46.02
C SER A 380 -3.96 -7.50 45.49
N GLN A 381 -4.15 -6.69 44.44
CA GLN A 381 -5.45 -6.39 43.83
C GLN A 381 -5.86 -7.33 42.67
N VAL A 382 -5.00 -8.29 42.30
CA VAL A 382 -5.29 -9.34 41.30
C VAL A 382 -4.95 -10.72 41.86
N SER A 383 -5.64 -11.76 41.41
CA SER A 383 -5.35 -13.13 41.85
C SER A 383 -3.94 -13.57 41.42
N GLU A 384 -3.34 -14.48 42.19
CA GLU A 384 -2.01 -15.03 41.87
C GLU A 384 -1.96 -15.69 40.48
N GLU A 385 -3.04 -16.38 40.09
CA GLU A 385 -3.13 -17.03 38.78
C GLU A 385 -3.16 -15.99 37.64
N LEU A 386 -3.93 -14.92 37.76
CA LEU A 386 -3.98 -13.87 36.73
C LEU A 386 -2.64 -13.12 36.63
N PHE A 387 -1.99 -12.87 37.76
CA PHE A 387 -0.67 -12.23 37.78
C PHE A 387 0.39 -13.12 37.13
N LYS A 388 0.30 -14.45 37.33
CA LYS A 388 1.15 -15.43 36.63
C LYS A 388 0.92 -15.38 35.11
N ASP A 389 -0.32 -15.32 34.65
CA ASP A 389 -0.65 -15.20 33.23
C ASP A 389 -0.08 -13.91 32.61
N ILE A 390 -0.18 -12.77 33.31
CA ILE A 390 0.43 -11.50 32.87
C ILE A 390 1.96 -11.64 32.72
N LYS A 391 2.63 -12.25 33.70
CA LYS A 391 4.08 -12.51 33.64
C LYS A 391 4.47 -13.39 32.46
N ILE A 392 3.69 -14.43 32.16
CA ILE A 392 3.93 -15.33 31.02
C ILE A 392 3.90 -14.55 29.70
N ILE A 393 2.90 -13.67 29.50
CA ILE A 393 2.83 -12.82 28.30
C ILE A 393 4.05 -11.88 28.23
N ALA A 394 4.36 -11.20 29.33
CA ALA A 394 5.45 -10.23 29.38
C ALA A 394 6.83 -10.86 29.10
N GLN A 395 7.15 -12.00 29.70
CA GLN A 395 8.42 -12.71 29.48
C GLN A 395 8.57 -13.21 28.03
N ASN A 396 7.46 -13.41 27.32
CA ASN A 396 7.45 -13.86 25.94
C ASN A 396 7.22 -12.74 24.92
N CYS A 397 7.16 -11.46 25.32
CA CYS A 397 6.79 -10.35 24.44
C CYS A 397 7.74 -10.18 23.24
N SER A 398 9.05 -10.38 23.41
CA SER A 398 10.04 -10.32 22.32
C SER A 398 9.96 -11.51 21.37
N ARG A 399 9.54 -12.68 21.86
CA ARG A 399 9.42 -13.94 21.09
C ARG A 399 8.11 -14.02 20.31
N GLN A 400 7.03 -13.58 20.94
CA GLN A 400 5.67 -13.63 20.41
C GLN A 400 5.09 -12.23 20.33
N LYS A 401 5.80 -11.37 19.58
CA LYS A 401 5.47 -9.94 19.43
C LYS A 401 4.02 -9.72 19.01
N GLY A 402 3.51 -10.56 18.10
CA GLY A 402 2.12 -10.51 17.67
C GLY A 402 1.10 -10.77 18.80
N VAL A 403 1.35 -11.73 19.69
CA VAL A 403 0.38 -12.14 20.73
C VAL A 403 0.12 -11.00 21.71
N TYR A 404 1.17 -10.42 22.29
CA TYR A 404 0.99 -9.35 23.27
C TYR A 404 0.53 -8.04 22.60
N THR A 405 0.93 -7.78 21.35
CA THR A 405 0.44 -6.62 20.57
C THR A 405 -1.07 -6.72 20.35
N VAL A 406 -1.55 -7.89 19.94
CA VAL A 406 -2.98 -8.18 19.80
C VAL A 406 -3.70 -8.02 21.14
N LEU A 407 -3.10 -8.50 22.24
CA LEU A 407 -3.66 -8.33 23.58
C LEU A 407 -3.78 -6.85 23.95
N ILE A 408 -2.71 -6.05 23.84
CA ILE A 408 -2.72 -4.61 24.11
C ILE A 408 -3.77 -3.89 23.26
N THR A 409 -3.88 -4.24 21.98
CA THR A 409 -4.89 -3.64 21.09
C THR A 409 -6.30 -3.77 21.65
N ARG A 410 -6.61 -4.95 22.19
CA ARG A 410 -7.93 -5.29 22.71
C ARG A 410 -8.16 -4.61 24.05
N LEU A 411 -7.17 -4.64 24.94
CA LEU A 411 -7.27 -3.98 26.24
C LEU A 411 -7.46 -2.47 26.11
N ILE A 412 -6.69 -1.81 25.26
CA ILE A 412 -6.85 -0.38 24.98
C ILE A 412 -8.20 -0.09 24.33
N HIS A 413 -8.64 -0.94 23.41
CA HIS A 413 -9.96 -0.76 22.79
C HIS A 413 -11.10 -0.93 23.80
N LYS A 414 -11.01 -1.90 24.73
CA LYS A 414 -12.01 -2.08 25.80
C LYS A 414 -12.11 -0.85 26.72
N MET A 415 -11.00 -0.17 26.99
CA MET A 415 -11.05 1.08 27.77
C MET A 415 -11.71 2.24 27.04
N ILE A 416 -11.59 2.29 25.71
CA ILE A 416 -12.18 3.34 24.88
C ILE A 416 -13.66 3.02 24.59
N GLU A 417 -13.98 1.75 24.36
CA GLU A 417 -15.33 1.25 24.08
C GLU A 417 -15.72 0.16 25.10
N PRO A 418 -16.11 0.52 26.33
CA PRO A 418 -16.40 -0.46 27.40
C PRO A 418 -17.48 -1.49 27.06
N SER A 419 -18.45 -1.11 26.22
CA SER A 419 -19.53 -2.00 25.77
C SER A 419 -19.13 -2.98 24.68
N GLN A 420 -17.98 -2.79 24.03
CA GLN A 420 -17.52 -3.70 22.98
C GLN A 420 -17.01 -5.00 23.61
N ASP A 421 -17.53 -6.14 23.15
CA ASP A 421 -16.94 -7.45 23.48
C ASP A 421 -15.68 -7.64 22.64
N ILE A 422 -14.51 -7.62 23.27
CA ILE A 422 -13.27 -7.66 22.53
C ILE A 422 -12.99 -9.05 21.94
N ARG A 423 -13.63 -10.13 22.40
CA ARG A 423 -13.47 -11.51 21.85
C ARG A 423 -13.72 -11.56 20.34
N TYR A 424 -14.66 -10.74 19.86
CA TYR A 424 -15.05 -10.60 18.45
C TYR A 424 -14.27 -9.47 17.78
N HIS A 425 -13.22 -9.83 17.04
CA HIS A 425 -12.15 -8.90 16.66
C HIS A 425 -11.98 -8.73 15.15
N GLN A 426 -12.94 -9.24 14.39
CA GLN A 426 -13.05 -9.03 12.95
C GLN A 426 -14.44 -8.45 12.67
N THR A 427 -14.51 -7.49 11.76
CA THR A 427 -15.78 -6.88 11.33
C THR A 427 -16.73 -7.88 10.65
N SER A 428 -16.20 -9.01 10.18
CA SER A 428 -16.97 -10.15 9.67
C SER A 428 -17.68 -10.95 10.78
N MET A 429 -17.26 -10.82 12.04
CA MET A 429 -17.92 -11.48 13.17
C MET A 429 -19.14 -10.64 13.63
N PRO A 430 -20.24 -11.28 14.07
CA PRO A 430 -21.37 -10.56 14.64
C PRO A 430 -20.91 -9.67 15.81
N LYS A 431 -21.22 -8.37 15.74
CA LYS A 431 -20.77 -7.34 16.70
C LYS A 431 -19.25 -7.21 16.86
N GLY A 432 -18.48 -7.68 15.89
CA GLY A 432 -17.02 -7.61 15.92
C GLY A 432 -16.48 -6.26 15.46
N PHE A 433 -15.31 -5.88 15.99
CA PHE A 433 -14.61 -4.65 15.61
C PHE A 433 -13.37 -4.98 14.75
N SER A 434 -12.74 -3.97 14.14
CA SER A 434 -11.54 -4.17 13.32
C SER A 434 -10.25 -4.11 14.15
N GLY A 435 -9.92 -5.19 14.85
CA GLY A 435 -8.70 -5.25 15.67
C GLY A 435 -7.43 -5.00 14.86
N ARG A 436 -7.36 -5.55 13.64
CA ARG A 436 -6.24 -5.34 12.71
C ARG A 436 -6.06 -3.87 12.34
N THR A 437 -7.14 -3.14 12.09
CA THR A 437 -7.08 -1.73 11.72
C THR A 437 -6.56 -0.89 12.88
N ILE A 438 -7.10 -1.10 14.09
CA ILE A 438 -6.67 -0.40 15.30
C ILE A 438 -5.18 -0.66 15.57
N ASP A 439 -4.74 -1.91 15.50
CA ASP A 439 -3.33 -2.23 15.73
C ASP A 439 -2.40 -1.57 14.72
N THR A 440 -2.74 -1.73 13.42
CA THR A 440 -1.94 -1.19 12.33
C THR A 440 -1.85 0.34 12.43
N GLN A 441 -2.93 1.00 12.87
CA GLN A 441 -3.02 2.45 12.97
C GLN A 441 -2.37 3.04 14.21
N TYR A 442 -2.61 2.44 15.37
CA TYR A 442 -2.27 3.06 16.65
C TYR A 442 -1.29 2.23 17.46
N ILE A 443 -1.56 0.93 17.66
CA ILE A 443 -0.87 0.15 18.69
C ILE A 443 0.54 -0.23 18.27
N THR A 444 0.73 -0.96 17.17
CA THR A 444 2.07 -1.35 16.70
C THR A 444 3.00 -0.13 16.49
N PRO A 445 2.56 0.98 15.85
CA PRO A 445 3.38 2.18 15.74
C PRO A 445 3.77 2.79 17.09
N THR A 446 2.83 2.89 18.04
CA THR A 446 3.09 3.46 19.37
C THR A 446 4.04 2.57 20.19
N LEU A 447 3.91 1.24 20.11
CA LEU A 447 4.85 0.33 20.75
C LEU A 447 6.28 0.51 20.22
N LYS A 448 6.47 0.77 18.92
CA LYS A 448 7.79 1.09 18.34
C LYS A 448 8.34 2.40 18.85
N GLU A 449 7.52 3.44 18.92
CA GLU A 449 7.87 4.77 19.45
C GLU A 449 8.33 4.68 20.91
N LEU A 450 7.66 3.85 21.71
CA LEU A 450 8.02 3.56 23.10
C LEU A 450 9.21 2.61 23.26
N GLY A 451 9.83 2.17 22.16
CA GLY A 451 10.96 1.24 22.17
C GLY A 451 10.62 -0.20 22.57
N LEU A 452 9.34 -0.55 22.68
CA LEU A 452 8.87 -1.88 23.06
C LEU A 452 8.92 -2.90 21.90
N PRO A 453 8.94 -4.22 22.17
CA PRO A 453 9.12 -5.24 21.14
C PRO A 453 7.97 -5.35 20.11
N ALA A 454 7.97 -4.61 19.01
CA ALA A 454 6.85 -4.64 18.05
C ALA A 454 7.15 -5.42 16.75
N MET A 455 6.10 -5.87 16.06
CA MET A 455 6.21 -6.47 14.71
C MET A 455 6.59 -5.41 13.66
N ALA A 456 7.16 -5.83 12.53
CA ALA A 456 7.48 -4.92 11.42
C ALA A 456 6.22 -4.22 10.86
N GLU A 457 5.10 -4.95 10.79
CA GLU A 457 3.81 -4.41 10.31
C GLU A 457 2.75 -4.43 11.40
N SER A 458 1.94 -5.50 11.52
CA SER A 458 0.89 -5.65 12.55
C SER A 458 0.99 -7.03 13.18
N GLY A 459 0.66 -7.13 14.47
CA GLY A 459 0.55 -8.41 15.18
C GLY A 459 -0.51 -9.33 14.57
N TRP A 460 -1.51 -8.75 13.91
CA TRP A 460 -2.61 -9.45 13.25
C TRP A 460 -2.26 -10.08 11.90
N LEU A 461 -1.09 -9.79 11.32
CA LEU A 461 -0.64 -10.44 10.08
C LEU A 461 -0.06 -11.84 10.31
N THR A 462 -0.02 -12.26 11.58
CA THR A 462 0.38 -13.62 11.94
C THR A 462 -0.80 -14.56 11.68
N ARG A 463 -0.63 -15.57 10.82
CA ARG A 463 -1.68 -16.57 10.47
C ARG A 463 -2.33 -17.26 11.67
N SER A 464 -1.66 -17.26 12.82
CA SER A 464 -2.13 -17.77 14.11
C SER A 464 -3.19 -16.90 14.79
N LEU A 465 -3.17 -15.60 14.52
CA LEU A 465 -3.92 -14.56 15.23
C LEU A 465 -5.01 -13.89 14.36
N GLU A 466 -4.99 -14.09 13.04
CA GLU A 466 -6.04 -13.58 12.12
C GLU A 466 -7.18 -14.60 11.86
N GLN A 467 -7.28 -15.65 12.66
CA GLN A 467 -8.22 -16.74 12.37
C GLN A 467 -9.67 -16.32 12.69
N PRO A 468 -10.67 -16.78 11.91
CA PRO A 468 -12.06 -16.36 12.05
C PRO A 468 -12.77 -17.04 13.23
N TYR A 469 -12.11 -17.14 14.38
CA TYR A 469 -12.65 -17.69 15.63
C TYR A 469 -12.59 -16.63 16.73
N PRO A 470 -13.64 -16.41 17.52
CA PRO A 470 -13.58 -15.49 18.64
C PRO A 470 -12.61 -16.00 19.71
N TYR A 471 -11.90 -15.10 20.39
CA TYR A 471 -10.93 -15.46 21.43
C TYR A 471 -11.61 -15.80 22.78
N THR A 472 -12.49 -16.79 22.76
CA THR A 472 -13.06 -17.39 23.97
C THR A 472 -12.08 -18.41 24.55
N LEU A 473 -12.35 -18.93 25.76
CA LEU A 473 -11.57 -20.02 26.34
C LEU A 473 -11.53 -21.30 25.46
N ASN A 474 -12.50 -21.44 24.56
CA ASN A 474 -12.59 -22.52 23.56
C ASN A 474 -11.95 -22.15 22.20
N TYR A 475 -11.07 -21.14 22.15
CA TYR A 475 -10.44 -20.69 20.90
C TYR A 475 -9.63 -21.82 20.24
N ASN A 476 -10.07 -22.22 19.04
CA ASN A 476 -9.47 -23.31 18.27
C ASN A 476 -8.22 -22.90 17.49
N GLY A 477 -7.89 -21.62 17.44
CA GLY A 477 -6.76 -21.15 16.65
C GLY A 477 -5.39 -21.47 17.25
N LYS A 478 -4.38 -21.52 16.39
CA LYS A 478 -3.04 -22.01 16.74
C LYS A 478 -2.17 -20.89 17.29
N ILE A 479 -1.93 -20.84 18.60
CA ILE A 479 -0.81 -20.10 19.23
C ILE A 479 0.20 -21.16 19.68
N ASN A 480 1.44 -21.10 19.18
CA ASN A 480 2.41 -22.21 19.26
C ASN A 480 2.80 -22.56 20.71
N ASN A 481 2.99 -21.57 21.57
CA ASN A 481 3.30 -21.78 22.98
C ASN A 481 1.98 -21.95 23.76
N LYS A 482 1.78 -23.13 24.36
CA LYS A 482 0.55 -23.50 25.07
C LYS A 482 0.30 -22.63 26.29
N ASP A 483 1.34 -22.31 27.06
CA ASP A 483 1.23 -21.48 28.27
C ASP A 483 0.84 -20.05 27.90
N VAL A 484 1.45 -19.51 26.83
CA VAL A 484 1.11 -18.19 26.30
C VAL A 484 -0.29 -18.16 25.70
N LYS A 485 -0.73 -19.24 25.04
CA LYS A 485 -2.12 -19.37 24.57
C LYS A 485 -3.10 -19.32 25.75
N LYS A 486 -2.85 -20.11 26.80
CA LYS A 486 -3.69 -20.13 28.01
C LYS A 486 -3.77 -18.74 28.61
N ALA A 487 -2.62 -18.13 28.92
CA ALA A 487 -2.54 -16.81 29.53
C ALA A 487 -3.23 -15.72 28.69
N PHE A 488 -3.04 -15.72 27.37
CA PHE A 488 -3.67 -14.76 26.46
C PHE A 488 -5.20 -14.84 26.50
N LEU A 489 -5.76 -16.05 26.47
CA LEU A 489 -7.21 -16.26 26.52
C LEU A 489 -7.78 -15.96 27.92
N SER A 490 -7.09 -16.37 28.99
CA SER A 490 -7.48 -16.08 30.37
C SER A 490 -7.58 -14.57 30.62
N ILE A 491 -6.61 -13.78 30.17
CA ILE A 491 -6.60 -12.33 30.37
C ILE A 491 -7.76 -11.67 29.61
N ILE A 492 -8.02 -12.08 28.37
CA ILE A 492 -9.14 -11.55 27.58
C ILE A 492 -10.47 -11.89 28.25
N ASP A 493 -10.65 -13.14 28.68
CA ASP A 493 -11.90 -13.57 29.32
C ASP A 493 -12.13 -12.84 30.65
N PHE A 494 -11.09 -12.71 31.47
CA PHE A 494 -11.15 -11.93 32.71
C PHE A 494 -11.58 -10.48 32.46
N VAL A 495 -10.96 -9.81 31.49
CA VAL A 495 -11.27 -8.40 31.16
C VAL A 495 -12.67 -8.22 30.60
N GLU A 496 -13.19 -9.20 29.85
CA GLU A 496 -14.57 -9.16 29.37
C GLU A 496 -15.60 -9.31 30.50
N ASN A 497 -15.29 -10.12 31.52
CA ASN A 497 -16.16 -10.29 32.68
C ASN A 497 -15.96 -9.17 33.74
N HIS A 498 -14.85 -8.45 33.69
CA HIS A 498 -14.46 -7.39 34.64
C HIS A 498 -13.92 -6.14 33.92
N PRO A 499 -14.73 -5.43 33.11
CA PRO A 499 -14.28 -4.28 32.31
C PRO A 499 -13.68 -3.16 33.16
N GLU A 500 -14.12 -3.00 34.40
CA GLU A 500 -13.60 -2.03 35.37
C GLU A 500 -12.14 -2.29 35.78
N LYS A 501 -11.64 -3.53 35.59
CA LYS A 501 -10.26 -3.91 35.89
C LYS A 501 -9.32 -3.77 34.69
N THR A 502 -9.83 -3.47 33.50
CA THR A 502 -9.04 -3.40 32.24
C THR A 502 -7.80 -2.51 32.37
N GLU A 503 -7.98 -1.32 32.95
CA GLU A 503 -6.90 -0.35 33.15
C GLU A 503 -5.78 -0.92 34.02
N LEU A 504 -6.12 -1.51 35.17
CA LEU A 504 -5.17 -2.11 36.10
C LEU A 504 -4.38 -3.26 35.43
N ILE A 505 -5.08 -4.17 34.74
CA ILE A 505 -4.47 -5.30 34.05
C ILE A 505 -3.49 -4.82 32.98
N THR A 506 -3.85 -3.78 32.24
CA THR A 506 -2.99 -3.23 31.18
C THR A 506 -1.77 -2.54 31.75
N LYS A 507 -1.91 -1.77 32.84
CA LYS A 507 -0.77 -1.15 33.53
C LYS A 507 0.18 -2.22 34.06
N LEU A 508 -0.32 -3.28 34.69
CA LEU A 508 0.50 -4.41 35.17
C LEU A 508 1.23 -5.11 34.02
N LEU A 509 0.53 -5.37 32.91
CA LEU A 509 1.14 -5.98 31.72
C LEU A 509 2.28 -5.12 31.15
N LEU A 510 2.06 -3.82 30.96
CA LEU A 510 3.09 -2.91 30.45
C LEU A 510 4.28 -2.78 31.42
N ALA A 511 4.05 -2.75 32.73
CA ALA A 511 5.11 -2.74 33.73
C ALA A 511 5.99 -4.01 33.64
N GLN A 512 5.37 -5.19 33.50
CA GLN A 512 6.13 -6.44 33.34
C GLN A 512 6.86 -6.50 31.99
N ILE A 513 6.29 -5.96 30.90
CA ILE A 513 6.96 -5.87 29.59
C ILE A 513 8.17 -4.94 29.67
N LYS A 514 8.07 -3.78 30.33
CA LYS A 514 9.19 -2.87 30.56
C LYS A 514 10.34 -3.59 31.27
N ARG A 515 10.05 -4.30 32.37
CA ARG A 515 11.04 -5.08 33.12
C ARG A 515 11.70 -6.17 32.26
N ALA A 516 10.88 -6.93 31.51
CA ALA A 516 11.40 -7.95 30.60
C ALA A 516 12.27 -7.37 29.47
N THR A 517 11.99 -6.13 29.04
CA THR A 517 12.77 -5.44 28.00
C THR A 517 14.08 -4.87 28.56
N GLN A 518 14.05 -4.28 29.76
CA GLN A 518 15.23 -3.77 30.45
C GLN A 518 16.23 -4.89 30.81
N ALA A 519 15.74 -6.07 31.21
CA ALA A 519 16.59 -7.24 31.45
C ALA A 519 17.36 -7.70 30.19
N ASN A 520 16.98 -7.26 28.98
CA ASN A 520 17.70 -7.54 27.73
C ASN A 520 18.77 -6.49 27.37
N GLN A 521 18.87 -5.39 28.11
CA GLN A 521 19.94 -4.40 27.95
C GLN A 521 21.13 -4.81 28.83
N ILE A 522 22.09 -5.51 28.23
CA ILE A 522 23.35 -5.89 28.85
C ILE A 522 24.41 -4.94 28.30
N THR A 523 25.01 -4.12 29.17
CA THR A 523 26.13 -3.26 28.79
C THR A 523 27.35 -4.11 28.48
N ILE A 524 28.02 -3.80 27.37
CA ILE A 524 29.23 -4.53 26.97
C ILE A 524 30.47 -3.92 27.62
N THR A 525 31.35 -4.76 28.14
CA THR A 525 32.62 -4.32 28.74
C THR A 525 33.48 -3.64 27.68
N LYS A 526 33.93 -2.41 27.95
CA LYS A 526 34.89 -1.72 27.08
C LYS A 526 36.29 -2.31 27.26
N LEU A 527 37.03 -2.44 26.16
CA LEU A 527 38.44 -2.83 26.20
C LEU A 527 39.26 -1.72 26.87
N ALA A 528 40.00 -2.05 27.92
CA ALA A 528 40.73 -1.08 28.73
C ALA A 528 42.14 -0.76 28.18
N ASP A 529 42.82 -1.73 27.56
CA ASP A 529 44.14 -1.58 26.91
C ASP A 529 44.16 -2.32 25.58
N SER A 530 44.52 -1.61 24.50
CA SER A 530 44.29 -2.04 23.12
C SER A 530 45.54 -2.59 22.41
N GLU A 531 46.71 -2.49 23.04
CA GLU A 531 48.02 -2.80 22.43
C GLU A 531 48.25 -4.27 22.03
N LYS A 532 47.34 -5.20 22.37
CA LYS A 532 47.44 -6.65 22.06
C LYS A 532 46.48 -7.17 20.99
N LEU A 533 45.58 -6.34 20.44
CA LEU A 533 44.57 -6.81 19.50
C LEU A 533 45.12 -6.96 18.07
N ASN A 534 45.31 -8.20 17.64
CA ASN A 534 45.62 -8.53 16.25
C ASN A 534 44.45 -9.21 15.55
N ILE A 535 44.50 -9.26 14.22
CA ILE A 535 43.43 -9.80 13.37
C ILE A 535 43.11 -11.26 13.71
N ILE A 536 44.11 -12.08 14.07
CA ILE A 536 43.92 -13.50 14.39
C ILE A 536 43.11 -13.62 15.68
N THR A 537 43.49 -12.87 16.72
CA THR A 537 42.78 -12.83 17.99
C THR A 537 41.32 -12.44 17.80
N VAL A 538 41.06 -11.35 17.05
CA VAL A 538 39.69 -10.88 16.81
C VAL A 538 38.85 -11.88 16.04
N VAL A 539 39.42 -12.53 15.01
CA VAL A 539 38.73 -13.58 14.28
C VAL A 539 38.36 -14.75 15.19
N HIS A 540 39.28 -15.21 16.05
CA HIS A 540 38.97 -16.28 17.00
C HIS A 540 37.85 -15.89 17.98
N CYS A 541 37.82 -14.64 18.44
CA CYS A 541 36.74 -14.15 19.30
C CYS A 541 35.38 -14.15 18.59
N LEU A 542 35.35 -13.69 17.34
CA LEU A 542 34.12 -13.72 16.53
C LEU A 542 33.67 -15.16 16.26
N GLU A 543 34.59 -16.07 15.93
CA GLU A 543 34.28 -17.48 15.72
C GLU A 543 33.72 -18.14 16.99
N ALA A 544 34.33 -17.89 18.15
CA ALA A 544 33.83 -18.34 19.44
C ALA A 544 32.41 -17.82 19.68
N HIS A 545 32.17 -16.55 19.39
CA HIS A 545 30.86 -15.92 19.56
C HIS A 545 29.80 -16.46 18.61
N PHE A 546 30.14 -16.69 17.34
CA PHE A 546 29.19 -17.18 16.32
C PHE A 546 28.83 -18.64 16.51
N ASN A 547 29.78 -19.45 16.97
CA ASN A 547 29.63 -20.91 17.06
C ASN A 547 29.23 -21.41 18.45
N HIS A 548 29.11 -20.52 19.45
CA HIS A 548 28.61 -20.88 20.77
C HIS A 548 27.19 -21.47 20.70
N ASN A 549 26.94 -22.55 21.43
CA ASN A 549 25.63 -23.21 21.46
C ASN A 549 24.69 -22.54 22.47
N TYR A 550 24.05 -21.45 22.05
CA TYR A 550 23.21 -20.64 22.93
C TYR A 550 21.89 -21.31 23.37
N LYS A 551 21.49 -22.42 22.73
CA LYS A 551 20.16 -23.05 22.92
C LYS A 551 18.98 -22.08 22.80
N THR A 552 19.19 -20.93 22.14
CA THR A 552 18.18 -19.89 21.86
C THR A 552 18.32 -19.40 20.43
N PHE A 553 17.25 -18.80 19.89
CA PHE A 553 17.26 -18.15 18.59
C PHE A 553 17.96 -16.78 18.65
N GLY A 554 18.37 -16.26 17.48
CA GLY A 554 18.96 -14.94 17.32
C GLY A 554 20.47 -14.93 17.07
N GLY A 555 21.19 -15.99 17.45
CA GLY A 555 22.64 -16.11 17.23
C GLY A 555 23.06 -16.03 15.76
N SER A 556 22.18 -16.40 14.81
CA SER A 556 22.44 -16.26 13.37
C SER A 556 22.62 -14.81 12.89
N LYS A 557 22.27 -13.82 13.72
CA LYS A 557 22.46 -12.40 13.44
C LYS A 557 23.87 -11.90 13.77
N LEU A 558 24.61 -12.60 14.64
CA LEU A 558 25.96 -12.20 15.06
C LEU A 558 26.93 -12.01 13.87
N PRO A 559 26.99 -12.93 12.87
CA PRO A 559 27.82 -12.72 11.69
C PRO A 559 27.41 -11.51 10.84
N VAL A 560 26.12 -11.17 10.84
CA VAL A 560 25.63 -10.00 10.11
C VAL A 560 26.03 -8.71 10.81
N ILE A 561 25.93 -8.66 12.14
CA ILE A 561 26.39 -7.52 12.92
C ILE A 561 27.90 -7.31 12.71
N ALA A 562 28.69 -8.38 12.70
CA ALA A 562 30.13 -8.30 12.44
C ALA A 562 30.43 -7.80 11.02
N LEU A 563 29.74 -8.34 10.01
CA LEU A 563 29.90 -7.87 8.63
C LEU A 563 29.43 -6.42 8.46
N TYR A 564 28.37 -6.01 9.16
CA TYR A 564 27.89 -4.64 9.14
C TYR A 564 28.91 -3.67 9.76
N ALA A 565 29.47 -4.03 10.93
CA ALA A 565 30.51 -3.25 11.60
C ALA A 565 31.75 -3.05 10.69
N ILE A 566 32.21 -4.11 10.01
CA ILE A 566 33.35 -3.96 9.11
C ILE A 566 33.00 -3.13 7.87
N TYR A 567 31.80 -3.26 7.29
CA TYR A 567 31.38 -2.42 6.17
C TYR A 567 31.21 -0.94 6.58
N GLN A 568 30.85 -0.66 7.83
CA GLN A 568 30.83 0.71 8.35
C GLN A 568 32.23 1.32 8.33
N ARG A 569 33.27 0.57 8.72
CA ARG A 569 34.66 1.03 8.61
C ARG A 569 35.13 1.15 7.18
N LEU A 570 34.91 0.12 6.35
CA LEU A 570 35.33 0.11 4.96
C LEU A 570 34.76 1.29 4.17
N THR A 571 33.50 1.65 4.41
CA THR A 571 32.85 2.79 3.73
C THR A 571 33.41 4.15 4.14
N GLN A 572 34.02 4.24 5.32
CA GLN A 572 34.69 5.46 5.80
C GLN A 572 36.16 5.54 5.36
N GLU A 573 36.84 4.41 5.21
CA GLU A 573 38.30 4.37 5.05
C GLU A 573 38.79 4.09 3.63
N LEU A 574 38.02 3.36 2.81
CA LEU A 574 38.48 2.97 1.47
C LEU A 574 37.95 3.89 0.37
N GLU A 575 38.85 4.35 -0.51
CA GLU A 575 38.52 5.24 -1.63
C GLU A 575 37.43 4.66 -2.56
N ARG A 576 37.37 3.33 -2.72
CA ARG A 576 36.33 2.68 -3.54
C ARG A 576 34.90 2.90 -3.05
N TYR A 577 34.72 3.29 -1.78
CA TYR A 577 33.41 3.58 -1.17
C TYR A 577 33.19 5.08 -0.93
N LYS A 578 34.06 5.94 -1.46
CA LYS A 578 33.92 7.38 -1.31
C LYS A 578 32.59 7.89 -1.86
N GLY A 579 31.80 8.52 -0.98
CA GLY A 579 30.46 9.00 -1.30
C GLY A 579 29.39 7.90 -1.36
N CYS A 580 29.71 6.68 -0.92
CA CYS A 580 28.73 5.63 -0.70
C CYS A 580 28.06 5.78 0.68
N ILE A 581 26.85 5.25 0.79
CA ILE A 581 26.02 5.27 1.99
C ILE A 581 25.71 3.81 2.36
N LEU A 582 26.14 3.40 3.55
CA LEU A 582 25.72 2.14 4.17
C LEU A 582 24.31 2.33 4.73
N LYS A 583 23.37 1.47 4.33
CA LYS A 583 22.00 1.53 4.83
C LYS A 583 21.91 0.93 6.23
N ASP A 584 21.14 1.56 7.11
CA ASP A 584 20.92 1.10 8.49
C ASP A 584 20.52 -0.39 8.57
N LEU A 585 21.08 -1.08 9.58
CA LEU A 585 20.87 -2.51 9.80
C LEU A 585 19.38 -2.82 10.07
N GLY A 586 18.82 -3.74 9.27
CA GLY A 586 17.41 -4.14 9.36
C GLY A 586 17.10 -5.19 10.46
N SER A 587 15.80 -5.49 10.63
CA SER A 587 15.33 -6.61 11.46
C SER A 587 15.54 -7.94 10.74
N HIS A 588 16.24 -8.90 11.35
CA HIS A 588 16.59 -10.21 10.74
C HIS A 588 15.43 -11.22 10.73
N THR A 589 14.28 -10.86 11.31
CA THR A 589 13.13 -11.78 11.47
C THR A 589 12.09 -11.68 10.36
N ALA A 590 12.25 -10.76 9.41
CA ALA A 590 11.36 -10.67 8.24
C ALA A 590 11.66 -11.81 7.25
N SER A 591 10.63 -12.51 6.78
CA SER A 591 10.82 -13.51 5.71
C SER A 591 11.28 -12.83 4.41
N ASP A 592 12.08 -13.52 3.58
CA ASP A 592 12.52 -13.02 2.27
C ASP A 592 11.36 -12.61 1.33
N ARG A 593 10.16 -13.19 1.53
CA ARG A 593 8.93 -12.81 0.79
C ARG A 593 8.38 -11.44 1.18
N THR A 594 8.73 -10.96 2.37
CA THR A 594 8.24 -9.72 2.98
C THR A 594 9.30 -8.62 3.02
N SER A 595 10.59 -8.95 2.99
CA SER A 595 11.66 -7.95 2.92
C SER A 595 11.70 -7.30 1.53
N LYS A 596 11.67 -5.97 1.50
CA LYS A 596 11.89 -5.18 0.27
C LYS A 596 13.39 -4.95 -0.01
N THR A 597 14.28 -5.70 0.65
CA THR A 597 15.74 -5.50 0.61
C THR A 597 16.39 -6.39 -0.44
N ALA A 598 17.50 -5.93 -0.99
CA ALA A 598 18.32 -6.69 -1.92
C ALA A 598 19.26 -7.67 -1.22
N GLY A 599 19.56 -7.47 0.07
CA GLY A 599 20.40 -8.34 0.90
C GLY A 599 20.21 -8.04 2.39
N ASP A 600 21.02 -8.67 3.24
CA ASP A 600 21.12 -8.38 4.68
C ASP A 600 21.84 -7.05 4.93
N ILE A 601 22.83 -6.71 4.08
CA ILE A 601 23.54 -5.42 4.07
C ILE A 601 23.46 -4.83 2.66
N GLU A 602 23.20 -3.51 2.57
CA GLU A 602 23.04 -2.79 1.30
C GLU A 602 23.86 -1.49 1.31
N ILE A 603 24.61 -1.26 0.22
CA ILE A 603 25.45 -0.07 0.04
C ILE A 603 24.99 0.69 -1.20
N PHE A 604 24.73 1.98 -1.05
CA PHE A 604 24.23 2.86 -2.10
C PHE A 604 25.28 3.90 -2.50
N ASP A 605 25.25 4.38 -3.74
CA ASP A 605 26.02 5.57 -4.11
C ASP A 605 25.31 6.88 -3.72
N LYS A 606 25.98 8.01 -3.97
CA LYS A 606 25.43 9.37 -3.77
C LYS A 606 24.11 9.64 -4.50
N ASN A 607 23.79 8.90 -5.55
CA ASN A 607 22.55 9.02 -6.32
C ASN A 607 21.48 8.03 -5.83
N LYS A 608 21.69 7.37 -4.69
CA LYS A 608 20.82 6.33 -4.11
C LYS A 608 20.66 5.09 -5.00
N LYS A 609 21.63 4.82 -5.89
CA LYS A 609 21.68 3.57 -6.66
C LYS A 609 22.38 2.49 -5.84
N LEU A 610 21.81 1.29 -5.80
CA LEU A 610 22.40 0.15 -5.11
C LEU A 610 23.69 -0.28 -5.80
N ILE A 611 24.80 -0.31 -5.07
CA ILE A 611 26.11 -0.73 -5.57
C ILE A 611 26.41 -2.16 -5.13
N GLU A 612 26.27 -2.45 -3.84
CA GLU A 612 26.57 -3.78 -3.29
C GLU A 612 25.41 -4.26 -2.40
N ALA A 613 25.07 -5.54 -2.55
CA ALA A 613 24.16 -6.25 -1.66
C ALA A 613 24.88 -7.48 -1.11
N ILE A 614 24.77 -7.72 0.19
CA ILE A 614 25.43 -8.83 0.87
C ILE A 614 24.36 -9.69 1.55
N GLU A 615 24.35 -10.97 1.21
CA GLU A 615 23.50 -12.00 1.81
C GLU A 615 24.37 -12.94 2.66
N ILE A 616 23.95 -13.21 3.90
CA ILE A 616 24.76 -13.90 4.90
C ILE A 616 23.99 -15.10 5.45
N LYS A 617 24.60 -16.29 5.43
CA LYS A 617 23.99 -17.53 5.91
C LYS A 617 24.88 -18.24 6.92
N GLN A 618 24.47 -18.25 8.18
CA GLN A 618 25.11 -19.07 9.21
C GLN A 618 24.62 -20.52 9.15
N GLY A 619 25.57 -21.46 9.06
CA GLY A 619 25.33 -22.91 9.15
C GLY A 619 24.64 -23.54 7.94
N LYS A 620 24.63 -22.89 6.77
CA LYS A 620 23.95 -23.41 5.56
C LYS A 620 24.90 -23.49 4.37
N PRO A 621 25.10 -24.67 3.77
CA PRO A 621 25.96 -24.78 2.60
C PRO A 621 25.35 -24.04 1.41
N ILE A 622 26.20 -23.49 0.56
CA ILE A 622 25.76 -22.71 -0.60
C ILE A 622 25.33 -23.67 -1.70
N ASN A 623 24.11 -23.52 -2.20
CA ASN A 623 23.50 -24.37 -3.21
C ASN A 623 22.94 -23.57 -4.39
N LEU A 624 22.57 -24.25 -5.47
CA LEU A 624 22.06 -23.60 -6.68
C LEU A 624 20.81 -22.75 -6.41
N GLN A 625 19.91 -23.22 -5.54
CA GLN A 625 18.68 -22.50 -5.21
C GLN A 625 18.97 -21.13 -4.59
N MET A 626 20.02 -21.01 -3.77
CA MET A 626 20.44 -19.71 -3.22
C MET A 626 20.88 -18.74 -4.32
N ILE A 627 21.55 -19.23 -5.37
CA ILE A 627 21.97 -18.40 -6.51
C ILE A 627 20.76 -17.95 -7.33
N LEU A 628 19.80 -18.84 -7.56
CA LEU A 628 18.55 -18.51 -8.25
C LEU A 628 17.73 -17.45 -7.48
N ASN A 629 17.66 -17.59 -6.15
CA ASN A 629 17.00 -16.58 -5.31
C ASN A 629 17.75 -15.23 -5.35
N ALA A 630 19.09 -15.25 -5.37
CA ALA A 630 19.89 -14.05 -5.53
C ALA A 630 19.67 -13.41 -6.91
N LYS A 631 19.54 -14.20 -7.98
CA LYS A 631 19.23 -13.72 -9.33
C LYS A 631 17.92 -12.94 -9.37
N ASP A 632 16.87 -13.42 -8.70
CA ASP A 632 15.60 -12.69 -8.62
C ASP A 632 15.76 -11.34 -7.91
N LYS A 633 16.56 -11.29 -6.84
CA LYS A 633 16.90 -10.03 -6.14
C LYS A 633 17.74 -9.10 -7.04
N ILE A 634 18.70 -9.63 -7.78
CA ILE A 634 19.56 -8.89 -8.72
C ILE A 634 18.73 -8.29 -9.86
N LEU A 635 17.80 -9.04 -10.45
CA LEU A 635 16.90 -8.56 -11.50
C LEU A 635 16.04 -7.39 -11.03
N LYS A 636 15.62 -7.43 -9.76
CA LYS A 636 14.75 -6.43 -9.17
C LYS A 636 15.49 -5.17 -8.73
N HIS A 637 16.69 -5.31 -8.17
CA HIS A 637 17.41 -4.22 -7.50
C HIS A 637 18.66 -3.74 -8.26
N SER A 638 19.09 -4.49 -9.27
CA SER A 638 20.22 -4.18 -10.16
C SER A 638 21.51 -3.70 -9.45
N PRO A 639 22.01 -4.42 -8.43
CA PRO A 639 23.28 -4.09 -7.80
C PRO A 639 24.44 -4.32 -8.78
N ARG A 640 25.56 -3.63 -8.54
CA ARG A 640 26.82 -3.87 -9.27
C ARG A 640 27.51 -5.15 -8.80
N ARG A 641 27.49 -5.41 -7.48
CA ARG A 641 28.03 -6.62 -6.86
C ARG A 641 27.02 -7.25 -5.91
N TYR A 642 26.96 -8.58 -5.92
CA TYR A 642 26.12 -9.35 -5.02
C TYR A 642 26.95 -10.40 -4.30
N TYR A 643 27.05 -10.30 -2.98
CA TYR A 643 27.81 -11.23 -2.15
C TYR A 643 26.89 -12.27 -1.52
N ILE A 644 27.32 -13.53 -1.55
CA ILE A 644 26.69 -14.63 -0.81
C ILE A 644 27.76 -15.21 0.10
N LEU A 645 27.64 -14.91 1.39
CA LEU A 645 28.61 -15.29 2.41
C LEU A 645 28.02 -16.38 3.30
N SER A 646 28.75 -17.49 3.49
CA SER A 646 28.31 -18.58 4.36
C SER A 646 29.38 -19.02 5.34
N SER A 647 28.97 -19.58 6.49
CA SER A 647 29.89 -20.30 7.38
C SER A 647 30.08 -21.77 6.99
N ALA A 648 29.45 -22.23 5.92
CA ALA A 648 29.57 -23.59 5.38
C ALA A 648 29.98 -23.55 3.91
N ASP A 649 30.65 -24.61 3.45
CA ASP A 649 31.16 -24.72 2.08
C ASP A 649 30.06 -24.87 1.03
N ILE A 650 30.45 -24.73 -0.23
CA ILE A 650 29.58 -24.97 -1.39
C ILE A 650 29.25 -26.47 -1.47
N LEU A 651 27.98 -26.81 -1.76
CA LEU A 651 27.62 -28.19 -2.07
C LEU A 651 28.33 -28.63 -3.35
N GLN A 652 29.22 -29.62 -3.24
CA GLN A 652 30.08 -30.07 -4.35
C GLN A 652 29.29 -30.46 -5.61
N GLU A 653 28.12 -31.09 -5.43
CA GLU A 653 27.22 -31.49 -6.53
C GLU A 653 26.66 -30.31 -7.36
N ASP A 654 26.64 -29.11 -6.78
CA ASP A 654 26.10 -27.90 -7.40
C ASP A 654 27.18 -26.97 -7.96
N GLN A 655 28.47 -27.23 -7.70
CA GLN A 655 29.56 -26.28 -7.98
C GLN A 655 29.62 -25.85 -9.46
N ALA A 656 29.51 -26.80 -10.40
CA ALA A 656 29.51 -26.50 -11.83
C ALA A 656 28.28 -25.67 -12.27
N LYS A 657 27.10 -25.97 -11.69
CA LYS A 657 25.85 -25.27 -12.00
C LYS A 657 25.86 -23.85 -11.42
N ILE A 658 26.36 -23.70 -10.21
CA ILE A 658 26.56 -22.40 -9.55
C ILE A 658 27.46 -21.52 -10.41
N GLN A 659 28.60 -22.05 -10.86
CA GLN A 659 29.54 -21.31 -11.70
C GLN A 659 28.91 -20.86 -13.02
N SER A 660 28.22 -21.77 -13.71
CA SER A 660 27.48 -21.49 -14.94
C SER A 660 26.43 -20.37 -14.75
N GLU A 661 25.71 -20.39 -13.62
CA GLU A 661 24.70 -19.36 -13.32
C GLU A 661 25.32 -18.01 -12.95
N ILE A 662 26.46 -17.98 -12.23
CA ILE A 662 27.20 -16.75 -11.94
C ILE A 662 27.66 -16.08 -13.23
N GLU A 663 28.21 -16.86 -14.16
CA GLU A 663 28.65 -16.37 -15.48
C GLU A 663 27.46 -15.84 -16.29
N SER A 664 26.34 -16.54 -16.26
CA SER A 664 25.08 -16.10 -16.86
C SER A 664 24.61 -14.77 -16.30
N ILE A 665 24.66 -14.57 -14.97
CA ILE A 665 24.27 -13.32 -14.32
C ILE A 665 25.22 -12.18 -14.71
N ALA A 666 26.52 -12.43 -14.73
CA ALA A 666 27.52 -11.43 -15.13
C ALA A 666 27.30 -10.99 -16.58
N ASN A 667 27.13 -11.93 -17.51
CA ASN A 667 26.98 -11.66 -18.94
C ASN A 667 25.63 -11.00 -19.29
N ASN A 668 24.54 -11.46 -18.68
CA ASN A 668 23.19 -11.01 -19.04
C ASN A 668 22.71 -9.80 -18.22
N HIS A 669 23.26 -9.59 -17.02
CA HIS A 669 22.77 -8.60 -16.07
C HIS A 669 23.85 -7.64 -15.56
N GLY A 670 25.12 -7.82 -15.95
CA GLY A 670 26.21 -6.91 -15.59
C GLY A 670 26.52 -6.86 -14.08
N CYS A 671 26.03 -7.84 -13.32
CA CYS A 671 26.23 -7.94 -11.87
C CYS A 671 27.30 -8.99 -11.56
N GLN A 672 28.29 -8.62 -10.76
CA GLN A 672 29.31 -9.56 -10.28
C GLN A 672 28.81 -10.29 -9.03
N VAL A 673 28.55 -11.58 -9.15
CA VAL A 673 28.20 -12.43 -8.00
C VAL A 673 29.46 -12.99 -7.35
N ILE A 674 29.61 -12.82 -6.03
CA ILE A 674 30.78 -13.22 -5.27
C ILE A 674 30.35 -14.18 -4.16
N ILE A 675 30.93 -15.37 -4.17
CA ILE A 675 30.68 -16.41 -3.16
C ILE A 675 31.92 -16.56 -2.30
N ASN A 676 31.77 -16.50 -0.98
CA ASN A 676 32.89 -16.68 -0.06
C ASN A 676 32.45 -17.15 1.34
N GLY A 677 33.41 -17.54 2.17
CA GLY A 677 33.19 -17.79 3.58
C GLY A 677 33.04 -16.50 4.41
N ILE A 678 32.25 -16.53 5.49
CA ILE A 678 32.10 -15.40 6.43
C ILE A 678 33.45 -15.04 7.06
N ILE A 679 34.14 -16.01 7.66
CA ILE A 679 35.41 -15.79 8.35
C ILE A 679 36.54 -15.37 7.39
N PRO A 680 36.75 -16.05 6.25
CA PRO A 680 37.70 -15.59 5.22
C PRO A 680 37.46 -14.14 4.79
N THR A 681 36.19 -13.74 4.63
CA THR A 681 35.83 -12.37 4.24
C THR A 681 36.16 -11.37 5.34
N LEU A 682 35.78 -11.65 6.59
CA LEU A 682 36.12 -10.81 7.74
C LEU A 682 37.64 -10.65 7.89
N LYS A 683 38.38 -11.76 7.83
CA LYS A 683 39.85 -11.75 7.91
C LYS A 683 40.48 -10.91 6.80
N TYR A 684 39.94 -10.97 5.58
CA TYR A 684 40.41 -10.14 4.47
C TYR A 684 40.10 -8.66 4.70
N TYR A 685 38.88 -8.31 5.10
CA TYR A 685 38.48 -6.91 5.31
C TYR A 685 39.13 -6.26 6.52
N LEU A 686 39.40 -7.01 7.60
CA LEU A 686 40.14 -6.51 8.75
C LEU A 686 41.57 -6.07 8.40
N ARG A 687 42.16 -6.60 7.31
CA ARG A 687 43.47 -6.15 6.81
C ARG A 687 43.42 -4.81 6.06
N LEU A 688 42.22 -4.36 5.69
CA LEU A 688 42.02 -3.16 4.88
C LEU A 688 41.69 -1.92 5.72
N ILE A 689 41.42 -2.10 7.01
CA ILE A 689 41.08 -1.01 7.92
C ILE A 689 42.28 -0.62 8.78
N THR A 690 42.27 0.61 9.27
CA THR A 690 43.36 1.23 10.03
C THR A 690 43.42 0.81 11.49
N SER A 691 42.28 0.47 12.12
CA SER A 691 42.23 0.01 13.52
C SER A 691 41.24 -1.15 13.68
N VAL A 692 41.79 -2.30 14.09
CA VAL A 692 40.99 -3.48 14.45
C VAL A 692 40.22 -3.23 15.76
N GLU A 693 40.74 -2.38 16.65
CA GLU A 693 40.13 -2.07 17.94
C GLU A 693 38.82 -1.31 17.74
N LYS A 694 38.81 -0.30 16.86
CA LYS A 694 37.59 0.43 16.47
C LYS A 694 36.53 -0.50 15.88
N PHE A 695 36.94 -1.51 15.11
CA PHE A 695 36.00 -2.52 14.64
C PHE A 695 35.40 -3.34 15.80
N VAL A 696 36.20 -3.73 16.79
CA VAL A 696 35.70 -4.44 17.98
C VAL A 696 34.77 -3.56 18.81
N GLU A 697 35.07 -2.28 18.95
CA GLU A 697 34.18 -1.30 19.59
C GLU A 697 32.84 -1.17 18.85
N ASP A 698 32.86 -0.99 17.53
CA ASP A 698 31.63 -0.94 16.73
C ASP A 698 30.81 -2.22 16.85
N TYR A 699 31.46 -3.38 16.73
CA TYR A 699 30.80 -4.67 16.87
C TYR A 699 30.14 -4.80 18.25
N SER A 700 30.87 -4.40 19.31
CA SER A 700 30.38 -4.40 20.69
C SER A 700 29.17 -3.49 20.87
N ASN A 701 29.22 -2.28 20.33
CA ASN A 701 28.12 -1.32 20.37
C ASN A 701 26.88 -1.87 19.65
N PHE A 702 27.05 -2.45 18.46
CA PHE A 702 25.92 -3.06 17.74
C PHE A 702 25.36 -4.28 18.47
N VAL A 703 26.19 -5.10 19.11
CA VAL A 703 25.73 -6.22 19.95
C VAL A 703 24.94 -5.71 21.16
N GLU A 704 25.39 -4.64 21.80
CA GLU A 704 24.72 -3.99 22.94
C GLU A 704 23.33 -3.45 22.55
N GLU A 705 23.27 -2.69 21.45
CA GLU A 705 22.06 -2.00 20.99
C GLU A 705 21.05 -2.92 20.32
N ASP A 706 21.48 -4.08 19.80
CA ASP A 706 20.60 -4.97 19.06
C ASP A 706 19.47 -5.53 19.93
N LYS A 707 18.24 -5.37 19.43
CA LYS A 707 16.99 -5.75 20.12
C LYS A 707 16.56 -7.19 19.85
N GLU A 708 17.22 -7.89 18.92
CA GLU A 708 16.92 -9.28 18.57
C GLU A 708 17.87 -10.26 19.27
N LEU A 709 19.10 -9.83 19.55
CA LEU A 709 20.00 -10.55 20.43
C LEU A 709 19.43 -10.69 21.85
N GLN A 710 19.41 -11.91 22.34
CA GLN A 710 19.04 -12.25 23.71
C GLN A 710 20.18 -11.91 24.68
N PRO A 711 19.90 -11.72 26.00
CA PRO A 711 20.91 -11.43 27.01
C PRO A 711 22.09 -12.38 26.96
N ILE A 712 21.84 -13.68 26.73
CA ILE A 712 22.89 -14.71 26.67
C ILE A 712 23.92 -14.46 25.55
N HIS A 713 23.52 -13.89 24.41
CA HIS A 713 24.48 -13.55 23.35
C HIS A 713 25.38 -12.38 23.77
N LYS A 714 24.80 -11.39 24.47
CA LYS A 714 25.52 -10.20 24.95
C LYS A 714 26.46 -10.56 26.11
N ILE A 715 25.99 -11.38 27.04
CA ILE A 715 26.79 -11.92 28.15
C ILE A 715 27.96 -12.75 27.61
N GLU A 716 27.73 -13.60 26.60
CA GLU A 716 28.82 -14.39 26.03
C GLU A 716 29.87 -13.50 25.36
N TRP A 717 29.46 -12.40 24.70
CA TRP A 717 30.42 -11.43 24.19
C TRP A 717 31.27 -10.81 25.30
N ASN A 718 30.65 -10.45 26.43
CA ASN A 718 31.37 -9.99 27.62
C ASN A 718 32.34 -11.05 28.17
N ASN A 719 31.94 -12.32 28.22
CA ASN A 719 32.82 -13.41 28.66
C ASN A 719 34.06 -13.51 27.77
N ILE A 720 33.87 -13.42 26.45
CA ILE A 720 34.95 -13.47 25.46
C ILE A 720 35.88 -12.26 25.62
N LEU A 721 35.33 -11.04 25.75
CA LEU A 721 36.13 -9.83 25.95
C LEU A 721 36.87 -9.82 27.29
N ASN A 722 36.24 -10.28 28.37
CA ASN A 722 36.90 -10.37 29.68
C ASN A 722 38.06 -11.38 29.66
N THR A 723 37.92 -12.46 28.90
CA THR A 723 39.01 -13.43 28.70
C THR A 723 40.19 -12.79 27.97
N LEU A 724 39.91 -11.93 26.99
CA LEU A 724 40.95 -11.15 26.29
C LEU A 724 41.65 -10.14 27.19
N ILE A 725 40.91 -9.44 28.04
CA ILE A 725 41.47 -8.46 29.00
C ILE A 725 42.33 -9.15 30.06
N SER A 726 42.00 -10.39 30.42
CA SER A 726 42.71 -11.18 31.44
C SER A 726 43.99 -11.88 30.92
N GLN A 727 44.28 -11.79 29.61
CA GLN A 727 45.44 -12.39 28.92
C GLN A 727 46.45 -11.31 28.48
#